data_AF-A0A499ULL9-F1
#
_entry.id   AF-A0A499ULL9-F1
#
_cell.length_a   1.000
_cell.length_b   1.000
_cell.length_c   1.000
_cell.angle_alpha   90.00
_cell.angle_beta   90.00
_cell.angle_gamma   90.00
#
_symmetry.space_group_name_H-M   'P 1'
#
loop_
_entity.id
_entity.type
_entity.pdbx_description
1 polymer ?
#
loop_
_entity_poly.entity_id
_entity_poly.type
_entity_poly.pdbx_seq_one_letter_code
_entity_poly.pdbx_strand_id
1 'polypeptide(L)'
;MTASCPSAVTGRTTMCRTCEKSWTPSALTREEFAATFTPAPERRLGGLPERCRLTREGLRCRRETYCWGLCQAHATACTMWKRADPARTVEQWLATTKAQPREPLPQCPVLGCLREQADPVGLCGLHRTRWKTEHSGKKPFGDIGAWAAKQAPYVAMNAFSLAPLGDVLRLEFLYGLQQRDDRGGKIDPQAVRWAVKHLQDLPSLALADAVHKDPVRMGANSNGVAIIREVAWAVDVAFEGFRGIDPADKRTWDLVAVGVPSSASRNGRRRQAGKIDFNDFAQPWLRELTWEWARAMRPSSSDLGRNMRACKIASQALSQRRGGGMDPAALQFADMTAVAEAFRRLLKQDGTDISNKHRRDLLASFNDVLDFGRRAGLLDRMSGSFTRHSCHRIIADEANEDEIGKAIPESVIRQLDTHVDQLGAGFVYGLMRSQDVEAMFQAAYGILRDTGRRPLEVSSLRVDCLEAEGDGYSLVWNNRKGRRNRRRLPIPTDTAQYILEWRERRMRLSVPPRSKDYLFPAITNDSADPHLSSGNLGRAIRAWVDSIPVLHSEILSGNGTPLPFSRPLIYPYAFRHSYAQRHADAGIDLDVLRQLMDHKSVQTTMGYYKVSLKRKRAAVNTMRLHVIDRHGDPAPMPSSTAYEARSVAVPFGNCKEPSNIKAGGKACAIRFQCAGCGFYRPDPSFMPAVEDHIRSLKADREAARAMDAADFVVRNLDEQVDAFKDVVDRMRKRMDSLSPEERAEIEEASKALRKSRAAEAGRVLLPLTVIKREEADA
;
A
#
# COMPACT_ATOMS: atom_id res chain seq x y z
N MET A 1 24.65 -18.78 19.84
CA MET A 1 25.08 -19.97 19.06
C MET A 1 26.60 -20.00 19.03
N THR A 2 27.25 -21.16 19.18
CA THR A 2 28.71 -21.24 18.99
C THR A 2 29.01 -21.30 17.50
N ALA A 3 30.08 -20.66 17.03
CA ALA A 3 30.40 -20.58 15.60
C ALA A 3 30.57 -21.97 14.95
N SER A 4 31.05 -22.94 15.74
CA SER A 4 31.33 -24.31 15.31
C SER A 4 30.18 -25.31 15.54
N CYS A 5 29.02 -24.86 16.06
CA CYS A 5 27.87 -25.74 16.31
C CYS A 5 26.74 -25.48 15.30
N PRO A 6 26.51 -26.39 14.34
CA PRO A 6 25.43 -26.25 13.35
C PRO A 6 24.05 -26.63 13.91
N SER A 7 23.94 -26.90 15.23
CA SER A 7 22.67 -27.34 15.83
C SER A 7 21.71 -26.17 15.95
N ALA A 8 20.53 -26.31 15.33
CA ALA A 8 19.44 -25.36 15.51
C ALA A 8 18.98 -25.34 16.97
N VAL A 9 18.69 -24.14 17.48
CA VAL A 9 18.16 -23.88 18.82
C VAL A 9 16.81 -23.16 18.70
N THR A 10 15.97 -23.22 19.72
CA THR A 10 14.73 -22.43 19.72
C THR A 10 15.06 -20.97 20.02
N GLY A 11 14.23 -20.02 19.57
CA GLY A 11 14.50 -18.58 19.80
C GLY A 11 14.57 -18.16 21.27
N ARG A 12 14.18 -19.04 22.21
CA ARG A 12 14.31 -18.82 23.67
C ARG A 12 15.68 -19.24 24.21
N THR A 13 16.45 -20.04 23.46
CA THR A 13 17.72 -20.59 23.93
C THR A 13 18.91 -20.10 23.13
N THR A 14 19.96 -19.79 23.88
CA THR A 14 21.33 -19.42 23.47
C THR A 14 22.04 -20.42 22.54
N MET A 15 21.88 -21.67 22.96
CA MET A 15 22.81 -22.77 22.78
C MET A 15 22.01 -24.08 22.85
N CYS A 16 22.48 -25.12 22.18
CA CYS A 16 21.84 -26.43 22.30
C CYS A 16 22.18 -27.04 23.67
N ARG A 17 21.34 -27.96 24.16
CA ARG A 17 21.50 -28.60 25.48
C ARG A 17 22.89 -29.23 25.68
N THR A 18 23.51 -29.75 24.61
CA THR A 18 24.86 -30.32 24.66
C THR A 18 25.92 -29.26 24.89
N CYS A 19 25.84 -28.12 24.18
CA CYS A 19 26.76 -27.01 24.38
C CYS A 19 26.52 -26.32 25.73
N GLU A 20 25.27 -26.22 26.17
CA GLU A 20 24.90 -25.69 27.49
C GLU A 20 25.51 -26.54 28.61
N LYS A 21 25.38 -27.87 28.57
CA LYS A 21 26.02 -28.77 29.54
C LYS A 21 27.55 -28.69 29.56
N SER A 22 28.17 -28.33 28.43
CA SER A 22 29.62 -28.12 28.35
C SER A 22 30.05 -26.72 28.80
N TRP A 23 29.15 -25.74 28.70
CA TRP A 23 29.38 -24.37 29.14
C TRP A 23 29.16 -24.21 30.65
N THR A 24 28.16 -24.86 31.24
CA THR A 24 27.86 -24.76 32.68
C THR A 24 29.05 -25.00 33.61
N PRO A 25 29.92 -26.00 33.37
CA PRO A 25 31.14 -26.20 34.17
C PRO A 25 32.35 -25.40 33.66
N SER A 26 32.22 -24.59 32.60
CA SER A 26 33.33 -23.79 32.06
C SER A 26 33.47 -22.47 32.79
N ALA A 27 34.71 -22.01 32.98
CA ALA A 27 35.01 -20.67 33.54
C ALA A 27 34.93 -19.55 32.48
N LEU A 28 34.51 -19.85 31.26
CA LEU A 28 34.48 -18.91 30.13
C LEU A 28 33.19 -18.09 30.13
N THR A 29 33.29 -16.83 29.72
CA THR A 29 32.11 -16.03 29.38
C THR A 29 31.38 -16.67 28.19
N ARG A 30 30.12 -16.28 28.00
CA ARG A 30 29.28 -16.90 26.97
C ARG A 30 29.80 -16.62 25.56
N GLU A 31 30.30 -15.41 25.33
CA GLU A 31 30.87 -14.94 24.08
C GLU A 31 32.18 -15.67 23.77
N GLU A 32 33.07 -15.80 24.76
CA GLU A 32 34.34 -16.54 24.63
C GLU A 32 34.10 -18.03 24.38
N PHE A 33 33.17 -18.65 25.11
CA PHE A 33 32.79 -20.03 24.88
C PHE A 33 32.21 -20.20 23.47
N ALA A 34 31.35 -19.30 23.02
CA ALA A 34 30.75 -19.37 21.69
C ALA A 34 31.78 -19.24 20.55
N ALA A 35 32.85 -18.47 20.76
CA ALA A 35 33.92 -18.30 19.80
C ALA A 35 34.92 -19.47 19.77
N THR A 36 35.19 -20.10 20.92
CA THR A 36 36.29 -21.09 21.06
C THR A 36 35.82 -22.54 21.14
N PHE A 37 34.59 -22.80 21.60
CA PHE A 37 34.13 -24.16 21.85
C PHE A 37 33.68 -24.88 20.57
N THR A 38 34.34 -26.00 20.28
CA THR A 38 33.96 -26.93 19.21
C THR A 38 33.34 -28.19 19.80
N PRO A 39 32.01 -28.42 19.65
CA PRO A 39 31.36 -29.61 20.18
C PRO A 39 31.82 -30.89 19.45
N ALA A 40 32.01 -31.97 20.20
CA ALA A 40 32.40 -33.27 19.64
C ALA A 40 31.35 -33.81 18.63
N PRO A 41 31.78 -34.34 17.45
CA PRO A 41 30.90 -34.82 16.39
C PRO A 41 29.83 -35.83 16.81
N GLU A 42 30.17 -36.66 17.78
CA GLU A 42 29.49 -37.92 18.14
C GLU A 42 28.18 -37.70 18.92
N ARG A 43 27.95 -36.49 19.45
CA ARG A 43 26.77 -36.15 20.27
C ARG A 43 25.67 -35.38 19.51
N ARG A 44 25.71 -35.39 18.17
CA ARG A 44 24.77 -34.66 17.32
C ARG A 44 23.51 -35.47 17.03
N LEU A 45 22.37 -35.05 17.58
CA LEU A 45 21.05 -35.56 17.19
C LEU A 45 20.76 -35.18 15.74
N GLY A 46 20.49 -36.18 14.89
CA GLY A 46 20.14 -35.99 13.48
C GLY A 46 21.28 -35.77 12.49
N GLY A 47 22.53 -35.73 12.96
CA GLY A 47 23.69 -35.79 12.07
C GLY A 47 24.00 -37.24 11.70
N LEU A 48 24.45 -37.45 10.46
CA LEU A 48 25.13 -38.70 10.08
C LEU A 48 26.40 -38.83 10.93
N PRO A 49 26.62 -39.96 11.63
CA PRO A 49 27.88 -40.21 12.30
C PRO A 49 29.02 -40.26 11.27
N GLU A 50 30.15 -39.68 11.62
CA GLU A 50 31.35 -39.76 10.79
C GLU A 50 31.87 -41.20 10.71
N ARG A 51 32.66 -41.51 9.68
CA ARG A 51 33.32 -42.81 9.56
C ARG A 51 34.47 -42.91 10.55
N CYS A 52 34.76 -44.13 11.00
CA CYS A 52 35.93 -44.43 11.82
C CYS A 52 37.22 -43.81 11.22
N ARG A 53 38.04 -43.20 12.07
CA ARG A 53 39.30 -42.54 11.68
C ARG A 53 40.45 -43.50 11.44
N LEU A 54 40.31 -44.79 11.79
CA LEU A 54 41.34 -45.80 11.50
C LEU A 54 41.54 -45.93 9.98
N THR A 55 42.76 -45.66 9.55
CA THR A 55 43.23 -45.86 8.17
C THR A 55 44.42 -46.79 8.19
N ARG A 56 44.43 -47.80 7.32
CA ARG A 56 45.56 -48.72 7.13
C ARG A 56 45.75 -48.95 5.63
N GLU A 57 47.00 -48.87 5.17
CA GLU A 57 47.35 -49.11 3.77
C GLU A 57 46.48 -48.30 2.78
N GLY A 58 46.19 -47.04 3.13
CA GLY A 58 45.33 -46.15 2.35
C GLY A 58 43.82 -46.41 2.46
N LEU A 59 43.38 -47.48 3.13
CA LEU A 59 41.97 -47.82 3.34
C LEU A 59 41.45 -47.31 4.68
N ARG A 60 40.41 -46.47 4.64
CA ARG A 60 39.71 -45.99 5.84
C ARG A 60 38.58 -46.94 6.22
N CYS A 61 38.48 -47.27 7.50
CA CYS A 61 37.39 -48.07 8.04
C CYS A 61 36.02 -47.43 7.72
N ARG A 62 35.09 -48.22 7.18
CA ARG A 62 33.79 -47.73 6.67
C ARG A 62 32.67 -47.72 7.70
N ARG A 63 32.89 -48.34 8.86
CA ARG A 63 31.94 -48.35 9.98
C ARG A 63 31.79 -46.97 10.63
N GLU A 64 30.61 -46.74 11.18
CA GLU A 64 30.26 -45.52 11.89
C GLU A 64 31.09 -45.33 13.17
N THR A 65 31.43 -44.08 13.48
CA THR A 65 32.10 -43.72 14.72
C THR A 65 31.18 -43.97 15.92
N TYR A 66 31.78 -44.50 16.99
CA TYR A 66 31.13 -44.79 18.26
C TYR A 66 31.70 -43.91 19.37
N CYS A 67 33.02 -43.94 19.58
CA CYS A 67 33.71 -43.05 20.50
C CYS A 67 35.15 -42.77 20.05
N TRP A 68 35.68 -41.59 20.40
CA TRP A 68 37.04 -41.15 20.06
C TRP A 68 37.36 -41.19 18.54
N GLY A 69 36.35 -41.01 17.70
CA GLY A 69 36.48 -41.15 16.25
C GLY A 69 36.63 -42.60 15.76
N LEU A 70 36.48 -43.61 16.63
CA LEU A 70 36.63 -45.03 16.30
C LEU A 70 35.27 -45.74 16.26
N CYS A 71 35.11 -46.73 15.37
CA CYS A 71 33.93 -47.59 15.40
C CYS A 71 33.91 -48.47 16.65
N GLN A 72 32.75 -49.03 17.02
CA GLN A 72 32.59 -49.80 18.26
C GLN A 72 33.65 -50.91 18.42
N ALA A 73 33.95 -51.67 17.36
CA ALA A 73 34.96 -52.73 17.40
C ALA A 73 36.37 -52.21 17.67
N HIS A 74 36.76 -51.10 17.03
CA HIS A 74 38.07 -50.46 17.21
C HIS A 74 38.17 -49.74 18.56
N ALA A 75 37.08 -49.12 19.01
CA ALA A 75 36.98 -48.53 20.35
C ALA A 75 37.11 -49.58 21.45
N THR A 76 36.51 -50.76 21.31
CA THR A 76 36.68 -51.87 22.26
C THR A 76 38.13 -52.36 22.27
N ALA A 77 38.76 -52.55 21.11
CA ALA A 77 40.17 -52.94 21.01
C ALA A 77 41.10 -51.89 21.63
N CYS A 78 40.86 -50.60 21.36
CA CYS A 78 41.59 -49.49 21.99
C CYS A 78 41.38 -49.47 23.51
N THR A 79 40.15 -49.71 23.99
CA THR A 79 39.84 -49.77 25.42
C THR A 79 40.59 -50.92 26.09
N MET A 80 40.61 -52.10 25.49
CA MET A 80 41.38 -53.25 26.00
C MET A 80 42.88 -52.96 26.05
N TRP A 81 43.43 -52.30 25.02
CA TRP A 81 44.84 -51.90 24.99
C TRP A 81 45.19 -50.84 26.04
N LYS A 82 44.26 -49.92 26.33
CA LYS A 82 44.38 -48.92 27.41
C LYS A 82 44.22 -49.50 28.81
N ARG A 83 43.57 -50.66 28.98
CA ARG A 83 43.48 -51.30 30.31
C ARG A 83 44.84 -51.71 30.86
N ALA A 84 45.81 -52.01 30.01
CA ALA A 84 47.17 -52.33 30.42
C ALA A 84 47.95 -51.13 30.95
N ASP A 85 47.59 -49.91 30.52
CA ASP A 85 48.16 -48.65 31.02
C ASP A 85 47.19 -47.50 30.70
N PRO A 86 46.49 -46.95 31.72
CA PRO A 86 45.52 -45.88 31.54
C PRO A 86 46.07 -44.57 30.96
N ALA A 87 47.38 -44.31 31.07
CA ALA A 87 48.03 -43.10 30.55
C ALA A 87 48.08 -43.07 29.00
N ARG A 88 47.86 -44.22 28.36
CA ARG A 88 47.89 -44.36 26.90
C ARG A 88 46.79 -43.57 26.20
N THR A 89 47.14 -42.94 25.08
CA THR A 89 46.20 -42.13 24.27
C THR A 89 45.66 -42.89 23.06
N VAL A 90 44.55 -42.41 22.49
CA VAL A 90 43.94 -43.04 21.32
C VAL A 90 44.81 -42.84 20.08
N GLU A 91 45.57 -41.73 20.03
CA GLU A 91 46.55 -41.40 19.00
C GLU A 91 47.70 -42.41 19.01
N GLN A 92 48.21 -42.77 20.19
CA GLN A 92 49.23 -43.82 20.34
C GLN A 92 48.71 -45.19 19.89
N TRP A 93 47.44 -45.51 20.21
CA TRP A 93 46.82 -46.74 19.73
C TRP A 93 46.69 -46.76 18.21
N LEU A 94 46.23 -45.66 17.59
CA LEU A 94 46.10 -45.54 16.14
C LEU A 94 47.45 -45.74 15.43
N ALA A 95 48.53 -45.21 15.99
CA ALA A 95 49.88 -45.40 15.45
C ALA A 95 50.35 -46.86 15.54
N THR A 96 50.08 -47.55 16.66
CA THR A 96 50.68 -48.86 16.99
C THR A 96 49.79 -50.08 16.74
N THR A 97 48.49 -49.87 16.50
CA THR A 97 47.51 -50.97 16.37
C THR A 97 47.71 -51.81 15.11
N LYS A 98 47.51 -53.13 15.22
CA LYS A 98 47.42 -54.05 14.06
C LYS A 98 45.98 -54.26 13.57
N ALA A 99 45.02 -53.50 14.09
CA ALA A 99 43.61 -53.63 13.70
C ALA A 99 43.40 -53.20 12.23
N GLN A 100 42.60 -53.98 11.49
CA GLN A 100 42.28 -53.70 10.09
C GLN A 100 40.98 -52.88 9.92
N PRO A 101 40.85 -52.08 8.84
CA PRO A 101 39.61 -51.45 8.41
C PRO A 101 38.49 -52.48 8.25
N ARG A 102 37.24 -52.08 8.50
CA ARG A 102 36.07 -52.98 8.41
C ARG A 102 35.02 -52.41 7.47
N GLU A 103 34.33 -53.31 6.78
CA GLU A 103 33.13 -53.01 5.99
C GLU A 103 31.97 -52.53 6.88
N PRO A 104 31.04 -51.74 6.30
CA PRO A 104 29.90 -51.19 7.03
C PRO A 104 28.97 -52.29 7.53
N LEU A 105 28.25 -52.00 8.61
CA LEU A 105 27.22 -52.88 9.13
C LEU A 105 25.88 -52.61 8.42
N PRO A 106 24.92 -53.56 8.46
CA PRO A 106 23.57 -53.31 7.99
C PRO A 106 22.95 -52.08 8.68
N GLN A 107 22.05 -51.38 7.99
CA GLN A 107 21.36 -50.22 8.55
C GLN A 107 20.26 -50.63 9.53
N CYS A 108 19.96 -49.74 10.47
CA CYS A 108 18.86 -49.91 11.41
C CYS A 108 17.52 -50.09 10.67
N PRO A 109 16.68 -51.07 11.03
CA PRO A 109 15.40 -51.34 10.36
C PRO A 109 14.33 -50.26 10.57
N VAL A 110 14.57 -49.25 11.42
CA VAL A 110 13.66 -48.11 11.58
C VAL A 110 13.67 -47.24 10.33
N LEU A 111 12.50 -47.03 9.72
CA LEU A 111 12.35 -46.29 8.47
C LEU A 111 12.96 -44.88 8.56
N GLY A 112 13.87 -44.56 7.62
CA GLY A 112 14.58 -43.29 7.57
C GLY A 112 15.73 -43.15 8.58
N CYS A 113 16.07 -44.20 9.33
CA CYS A 113 17.26 -44.23 10.18
C CYS A 113 18.49 -44.56 9.33
N LEU A 114 19.44 -43.64 9.26
CA LEU A 114 20.65 -43.81 8.47
C LEU A 114 21.81 -44.44 9.25
N ARG A 115 21.55 -44.91 10.49
CA ARG A 115 22.58 -45.45 11.39
C ARG A 115 22.78 -46.94 11.20
N GLU A 116 24.02 -47.36 11.34
CA GLU A 116 24.41 -48.77 11.39
C GLU A 116 23.81 -49.47 12.62
N GLN A 117 23.49 -50.76 12.45
CA GLN A 117 23.06 -51.62 13.53
C GLN A 117 24.19 -51.79 14.57
N ALA A 118 23.81 -51.93 15.82
CA ALA A 118 24.69 -52.31 16.91
C ALA A 118 24.26 -53.68 17.45
N ASP A 119 25.20 -54.63 17.51
CA ASP A 119 24.93 -55.98 18.01
C ASP A 119 24.48 -56.00 19.48
N PRO A 120 23.69 -57.01 19.91
CA PRO A 120 23.20 -58.16 19.13
C PRO A 120 21.73 -58.02 18.66
N VAL A 121 21.10 -56.86 18.82
CA VAL A 121 19.62 -56.72 18.68
C VAL A 121 19.19 -56.31 17.26
N GLY A 122 20.14 -56.09 16.34
CA GLY A 122 19.83 -55.63 14.99
C GLY A 122 19.26 -54.21 14.92
N LEU A 123 19.50 -53.38 15.95
CA LEU A 123 19.08 -51.98 16.04
C LEU A 123 20.30 -51.10 16.26
N CYS A 124 20.28 -49.83 15.81
CA CYS A 124 21.35 -48.90 16.16
C CYS A 124 21.37 -48.64 17.69
N GLY A 125 22.49 -48.15 18.23
CA GLY A 125 22.64 -47.95 19.67
C GLY A 125 21.54 -47.08 20.33
N LEU A 126 21.04 -46.08 19.62
CA LEU A 126 19.96 -45.21 20.11
C LEU A 126 18.61 -45.95 20.16
N HIS A 127 18.23 -46.61 19.08
CA HIS A 127 16.98 -47.39 19.01
C HIS A 127 17.02 -48.61 19.92
N ARG A 128 18.16 -49.27 20.07
CA ARG A 128 18.36 -50.33 21.07
C ARG A 128 18.09 -49.85 22.49
N THR A 129 18.56 -48.65 22.84
CA THR A 129 18.31 -48.05 24.15
C THR A 129 16.82 -47.81 24.37
N ARG A 130 16.15 -47.23 23.38
CA ARG A 130 14.69 -47.00 23.42
C ARG A 130 13.89 -48.30 23.53
N TRP A 131 14.24 -49.30 22.71
CA TRP A 131 13.65 -50.64 22.75
C TRP A 131 13.71 -51.24 24.15
N LYS A 132 14.90 -51.21 24.78
CA LYS A 132 15.10 -51.68 26.14
C LYS A 132 14.28 -50.91 27.17
N THR A 133 14.19 -49.59 27.04
CA THR A 133 13.39 -48.77 27.97
C THR A 133 11.91 -49.10 27.88
N GLU A 134 11.36 -49.23 26.66
CA GLU A 134 9.93 -49.51 26.44
C GLU A 134 9.53 -50.95 26.83
N HIS A 135 10.49 -51.89 26.78
CA HIS A 135 10.29 -53.31 27.11
C HIS A 135 10.91 -53.71 28.46
N SER A 136 11.36 -52.74 29.25
CA SER A 136 11.89 -53.00 30.59
C SER A 136 10.81 -53.64 31.46
N GLY A 137 11.03 -54.87 31.91
CA GLY A 137 10.07 -55.62 32.75
C GLY A 137 8.96 -56.35 31.99
N LYS A 138 8.95 -56.35 30.65
CA LYS A 138 7.95 -57.08 29.83
C LYS A 138 8.62 -58.27 29.14
N LYS A 139 8.25 -59.50 29.54
CA LYS A 139 8.58 -60.74 28.82
C LYS A 139 7.27 -61.40 28.34
N PRO A 140 7.22 -61.94 27.12
CA PRO A 140 8.28 -62.02 26.11
C PRO A 140 8.60 -60.68 25.44
N PHE A 141 9.80 -60.55 24.86
CA PHE A 141 10.17 -59.39 24.05
C PHE A 141 9.32 -59.38 22.76
N GLY A 142 8.77 -58.22 22.40
CA GLY A 142 7.94 -58.10 21.18
C GLY A 142 8.75 -58.31 19.89
N ASP A 143 8.05 -58.37 18.76
CA ASP A 143 8.68 -58.38 17.44
C ASP A 143 9.38 -57.04 17.14
N ILE A 144 10.70 -57.09 16.94
CA ILE A 144 11.54 -55.93 16.62
C ILE A 144 11.13 -55.30 15.29
N GLY A 145 10.70 -56.10 14.31
CA GLY A 145 10.24 -55.62 13.01
C GLY A 145 8.97 -54.78 13.16
N ALA A 146 7.94 -55.33 13.79
CA ALA A 146 6.70 -54.63 14.08
C ALA A 146 6.91 -53.36 14.93
N TRP A 147 7.84 -53.41 15.89
CA TRP A 147 8.19 -52.22 16.66
C TRP A 147 8.90 -51.16 15.84
N ALA A 148 9.93 -51.55 15.08
CA ALA A 148 10.73 -50.66 14.25
C ALA A 148 9.89 -49.93 13.20
N ALA A 149 8.87 -50.60 12.65
CA ALA A 149 7.91 -50.02 11.71
C ALA A 149 7.13 -48.82 12.29
N LYS A 150 6.94 -48.77 13.61
CA LYS A 150 6.24 -47.67 14.32
C LYS A 150 7.18 -46.65 14.94
N GLN A 151 8.49 -46.80 14.77
CA GLN A 151 9.45 -45.89 15.41
C GLN A 151 9.86 -44.73 14.50
N ALA A 152 10.16 -43.59 15.14
CA ALA A 152 10.77 -42.46 14.48
C ALA A 152 12.30 -42.59 14.46
N PRO A 153 12.98 -42.18 13.38
CA PRO A 153 14.42 -41.98 13.38
C PRO A 153 14.82 -40.80 14.28
N TYR A 154 16.06 -40.80 14.77
CA TYR A 154 16.60 -39.68 15.53
C TYR A 154 17.05 -38.56 14.57
N VAL A 155 16.21 -37.52 14.44
CA VAL A 155 16.40 -36.40 13.50
C VAL A 155 16.73 -35.08 14.20
N ALA A 156 17.39 -34.17 13.47
CA ALA A 156 17.88 -32.88 13.98
C ALA A 156 16.71 -31.96 14.33
N MET A 157 16.87 -30.99 15.24
CA MET A 157 15.75 -30.19 15.78
C MET A 157 14.85 -29.52 14.74
N ASN A 158 15.39 -29.19 13.56
CA ASN A 158 14.72 -28.59 12.42
C ASN A 158 14.10 -29.61 11.43
N ALA A 159 14.13 -30.90 11.74
CA ALA A 159 13.58 -31.99 10.92
C ALA A 159 12.52 -32.79 11.68
N PHE A 160 11.67 -33.52 10.98
CA PHE A 160 10.67 -34.43 11.54
C PHE A 160 10.57 -35.70 10.69
N SER A 161 9.86 -36.72 11.18
CA SER A 161 9.59 -37.94 10.42
C SER A 161 8.15 -38.38 10.65
N LEU A 162 7.50 -38.81 9.57
CA LEU A 162 6.15 -39.38 9.56
C LEU A 162 6.17 -40.93 9.57
N ALA A 163 7.35 -41.54 9.68
CA ALA A 163 7.51 -43.00 9.71
C ALA A 163 6.59 -43.72 10.72
N PRO A 164 6.37 -43.20 11.94
CA PRO A 164 5.48 -43.86 12.91
C PRO A 164 4.02 -44.02 12.49
N LEU A 165 3.55 -43.19 11.56
CA LEU A 165 2.16 -43.23 11.10
C LEU A 165 1.94 -44.45 10.18
N GLY A 166 0.76 -45.07 10.24
CA GLY A 166 0.34 -46.06 9.25
C GLY A 166 0.25 -45.47 7.84
N ASP A 167 0.27 -46.31 6.79
CA ASP A 167 0.46 -45.85 5.40
C ASP A 167 -0.58 -44.82 4.94
N VAL A 168 -1.87 -45.05 5.22
CA VAL A 168 -2.96 -44.12 4.88
C VAL A 168 -2.81 -42.80 5.63
N LEU A 169 -2.70 -42.87 6.96
CA LEU A 169 -2.52 -41.70 7.82
C LEU A 169 -1.26 -40.90 7.46
N ARG A 170 -0.18 -41.57 7.04
CA ARG A 170 1.07 -40.93 6.60
C ARG A 170 0.84 -40.07 5.37
N LEU A 171 0.08 -40.56 4.38
CA LEU A 171 -0.26 -39.83 3.17
C LEU A 171 -1.21 -38.66 3.46
N GLU A 172 -2.24 -38.88 4.28
CA GLU A 172 -3.17 -37.83 4.71
C GLU A 172 -2.44 -36.71 5.46
N PHE A 173 -1.56 -37.07 6.40
CA PHE A 173 -0.78 -36.10 7.15
C PHE A 173 0.19 -35.33 6.26
N LEU A 174 0.86 -36.01 5.32
CA LEU A 174 1.73 -35.37 4.34
C LEU A 174 0.96 -34.40 3.45
N TYR A 175 -0.21 -34.80 2.96
CA TYR A 175 -1.10 -33.93 2.20
C TYR A 175 -1.50 -32.69 2.99
N GLY A 176 -1.92 -32.83 4.26
CA GLY A 176 -2.25 -31.68 5.09
C GLY A 176 -1.08 -30.74 5.35
N LEU A 177 0.15 -31.26 5.47
CA LEU A 177 1.37 -30.44 5.54
C LEU A 177 1.64 -29.70 4.23
N GLN A 178 1.44 -30.33 3.06
CA GLN A 178 1.55 -29.68 1.75
C GLN A 178 0.53 -28.54 1.62
N GLN A 179 -0.74 -28.78 1.98
CA GLN A 179 -1.78 -27.75 1.96
C GLN A 179 -1.49 -26.59 2.92
N ARG A 180 -0.81 -26.85 4.05
CA ARG A 180 -0.34 -25.80 4.95
C ARG A 180 0.78 -24.98 4.32
N ASP A 181 1.76 -25.62 3.69
CA ASP A 181 2.88 -24.96 3.03
C ASP A 181 2.43 -24.10 1.84
N ASP A 182 1.53 -24.61 1.00
CA ASP A 182 0.95 -23.88 -0.14
C ASP A 182 0.24 -22.58 0.28
N ARG A 183 -0.37 -22.59 1.47
CA ARG A 183 -0.99 -21.40 2.08
C ARG A 183 0.02 -20.47 2.76
N GLY A 184 1.31 -20.83 2.78
CA GLY A 184 2.41 -20.13 3.42
C GLY A 184 2.42 -20.28 4.94
N GLY A 185 1.84 -21.35 5.46
CA GLY A 185 1.85 -21.72 6.87
C GLY A 185 3.20 -22.32 7.27
N LYS A 186 3.77 -21.87 8.39
CA LYS A 186 5.04 -22.42 8.90
C LYS A 186 4.84 -23.86 9.39
N ILE A 187 5.70 -24.77 8.94
CA ILE A 187 5.76 -26.13 9.48
C ILE A 187 6.78 -26.15 10.63
N ASP A 188 6.30 -26.24 11.86
CA ASP A 188 7.14 -26.39 13.06
C ASP A 188 7.45 -27.87 13.29
N PRO A 189 8.71 -28.32 13.11
CA PRO A 189 9.08 -29.72 13.25
C PRO A 189 8.76 -30.31 14.63
N GLN A 190 8.80 -29.51 15.70
CA GLN A 190 8.51 -30.00 17.04
C GLN A 190 7.01 -30.28 17.22
N ALA A 191 6.17 -29.39 16.72
CA ALA A 191 4.73 -29.59 16.74
C ALA A 191 4.31 -30.75 15.82
N VAL A 192 4.98 -30.96 14.68
CA VAL A 192 4.74 -32.14 13.82
C VAL A 192 5.12 -33.44 14.55
N ARG A 193 6.30 -33.51 15.16
CA ARG A 193 6.70 -34.70 15.95
C ARG A 193 5.72 -35.01 17.07
N TRP A 194 5.25 -33.96 17.75
CA TRP A 194 4.24 -34.10 18.79
C TRP A 194 2.93 -34.65 18.23
N ALA A 195 2.45 -34.12 17.10
CA ALA A 195 1.24 -34.61 16.45
C ALA A 195 1.36 -36.07 16.01
N VAL A 196 2.48 -36.43 15.36
CA VAL A 196 2.76 -37.82 14.96
C VAL A 196 2.67 -38.77 16.14
N LYS A 197 3.29 -38.43 17.27
CA LYS A 197 3.27 -39.27 18.48
C LYS A 197 1.85 -39.55 19.00
N HIS A 198 0.94 -38.58 18.91
CA HIS A 198 -0.41 -38.71 19.47
C HIS A 198 -1.44 -39.24 18.47
N LEU A 199 -1.14 -39.20 17.17
CA LEU A 199 -2.04 -39.66 16.12
C LEU A 199 -1.63 -41.03 15.52
N GLN A 200 -0.44 -41.54 15.83
CA GLN A 200 0.13 -42.76 15.20
C GLN A 200 -0.76 -44.02 15.28
N ASP A 201 -1.67 -44.09 16.25
CA ASP A 201 -2.57 -45.23 16.43
C ASP A 201 -3.92 -45.06 15.68
N LEU A 202 -4.15 -43.92 15.02
CA LEU A 202 -5.32 -43.73 14.16
C LEU A 202 -5.13 -44.41 12.80
N PRO A 203 -6.17 -45.07 12.26
CA PRO A 203 -6.10 -45.65 10.92
C PRO A 203 -6.15 -44.58 9.81
N SER A 204 -6.92 -43.50 10.02
CA SER A 204 -7.12 -42.39 9.07
C SER A 204 -7.65 -41.17 9.80
N LEU A 205 -7.22 -39.97 9.40
CA LEU A 205 -7.74 -38.67 9.84
C LEU A 205 -9.13 -38.36 9.26
N ALA A 206 -9.38 -38.78 8.01
CA ALA A 206 -10.66 -38.58 7.34
C ALA A 206 -11.79 -39.40 7.99
N LEU A 207 -11.45 -40.61 8.45
CA LEU A 207 -12.41 -41.54 9.06
C LEU A 207 -12.43 -41.48 10.60
N ALA A 208 -11.44 -40.84 11.22
CA ALA A 208 -11.44 -40.63 12.67
C ALA A 208 -12.54 -39.65 13.07
N ASP A 209 -13.25 -39.98 14.17
CA ASP A 209 -14.20 -39.06 14.75
C ASP A 209 -13.50 -37.80 15.31
N ALA A 210 -14.27 -36.74 15.50
CA ALA A 210 -13.76 -35.46 15.98
C ALA A 210 -13.12 -35.54 17.38
N VAL A 211 -13.51 -36.52 18.21
CA VAL A 211 -13.02 -36.69 19.58
C VAL A 211 -11.61 -37.26 19.57
N HIS A 212 -11.35 -38.26 18.74
CA HIS A 212 -10.07 -38.94 18.62
C HIS A 212 -9.02 -38.12 17.86
N LYS A 213 -9.41 -37.05 17.17
CA LYS A 213 -8.49 -36.07 16.55
C LYS A 213 -8.48 -34.69 17.22
N ASP A 214 -9.09 -34.54 18.41
CA ASP A 214 -9.12 -33.26 19.14
C ASP A 214 -7.77 -32.99 19.85
N PRO A 215 -6.95 -32.03 19.37
CA PRO A 215 -5.66 -31.77 19.96
C PRO A 215 -5.75 -31.19 21.38
N VAL A 216 -6.85 -30.55 21.76
CA VAL A 216 -7.01 -30.00 23.12
C VAL A 216 -7.13 -31.14 24.13
N ARG A 217 -7.92 -32.17 23.82
CA ARG A 217 -8.03 -33.38 24.64
C ARG A 217 -6.71 -34.14 24.75
N MET A 218 -5.89 -34.09 23.71
CA MET A 218 -4.55 -34.68 23.70
C MET A 218 -3.51 -33.87 24.49
N GLY A 219 -3.87 -32.71 25.07
CA GLY A 219 -2.94 -31.86 25.82
C GLY A 219 -1.96 -31.10 24.92
N ALA A 220 -2.33 -30.80 23.67
CA ALA A 220 -1.49 -30.04 22.75
C ALA A 220 -1.28 -28.60 23.23
N ASN A 221 -0.07 -28.09 23.03
CA ASN A 221 0.18 -26.65 23.09
C ASN A 221 -0.41 -25.95 21.85
N SER A 222 -0.37 -24.61 21.81
CA SER A 222 -0.94 -23.81 20.71
C SER A 222 -0.44 -24.23 19.32
N ASN A 223 0.85 -24.53 19.16
CA ASN A 223 1.42 -24.97 17.88
C ASN A 223 0.91 -26.36 17.48
N GLY A 224 0.82 -27.30 18.44
CA GLY A 224 0.26 -28.63 18.20
C GLY A 224 -1.22 -28.57 17.83
N VAL A 225 -2.00 -27.75 18.53
CA VAL A 225 -3.42 -27.49 18.20
C VAL A 225 -3.57 -26.97 16.78
N ALA A 226 -2.75 -25.99 16.38
CA ALA A 226 -2.81 -25.39 15.06
C ALA A 226 -2.46 -26.40 13.94
N ILE A 227 -1.38 -27.17 14.11
CA ILE A 227 -0.97 -28.17 13.12
C ILE A 227 -2.05 -29.25 12.95
N ILE A 228 -2.52 -29.85 14.04
CA ILE A 228 -3.50 -30.95 13.94
C ILE A 228 -4.80 -30.46 13.33
N ARG A 229 -5.34 -29.33 13.78
CA ARG A 229 -6.60 -28.79 13.23
C ARG A 229 -6.48 -28.47 11.75
N GLU A 230 -5.38 -27.86 11.30
CA GLU A 230 -5.23 -27.53 9.88
C GLU A 230 -4.98 -28.76 9.00
N VAL A 231 -4.19 -29.73 9.47
CA VAL A 231 -3.95 -30.98 8.73
C VAL A 231 -5.26 -31.78 8.64
N ALA A 232 -5.97 -31.97 9.75
CA ALA A 232 -7.26 -32.66 9.77
C ALA A 232 -8.28 -31.94 8.87
N TRP A 233 -8.38 -30.61 8.97
CA TRP A 233 -9.26 -29.82 8.11
C TRP A 233 -8.94 -29.98 6.62
N ALA A 234 -7.66 -29.96 6.24
CA ALA A 234 -7.26 -30.11 4.83
C ALA A 234 -7.65 -31.50 4.29
N VAL A 235 -7.45 -32.54 5.11
CA VAL A 235 -7.87 -33.91 4.79
C VAL A 235 -9.39 -34.02 4.69
N ASP A 236 -10.13 -33.43 5.64
CA ASP A 236 -11.60 -33.44 5.64
C ASP A 236 -12.16 -32.77 4.37
N VAL A 237 -11.62 -31.62 3.96
CA VAL A 237 -12.02 -30.93 2.72
C VAL A 237 -11.70 -31.76 1.47
N ALA A 238 -10.53 -32.38 1.41
CA ALA A 238 -10.16 -33.23 0.28
C ALA A 238 -11.02 -34.50 0.20
N PHE A 239 -11.37 -35.07 1.36
CA PHE A 239 -12.22 -36.25 1.44
C PHE A 239 -13.67 -35.92 1.04
N GLU A 240 -14.20 -34.75 1.40
CA GLU A 240 -15.48 -34.26 0.89
C GLU A 240 -15.46 -34.07 -0.63
N GLY A 241 -14.39 -33.48 -1.17
CA GLY A 241 -14.20 -33.33 -2.61
C GLY A 241 -14.15 -34.68 -3.34
N PHE A 242 -13.46 -35.67 -2.76
CA PHE A 242 -13.46 -37.05 -3.26
C PHE A 242 -14.87 -37.67 -3.29
N ARG A 243 -15.75 -37.29 -2.36
CA ARG A 243 -17.17 -37.70 -2.32
C ARG A 243 -18.08 -36.86 -3.24
N GLY A 244 -17.53 -35.94 -4.02
CA GLY A 244 -18.29 -35.09 -4.94
C GLY A 244 -18.96 -33.87 -4.29
N ILE A 245 -18.55 -33.48 -3.07
CA ILE A 245 -19.09 -32.31 -2.38
C ILE A 245 -18.16 -31.11 -2.63
N ASP A 246 -18.60 -30.14 -3.43
CA ASP A 246 -17.90 -28.87 -3.58
C ASP A 246 -18.14 -27.99 -2.33
N PRO A 247 -17.08 -27.46 -1.66
CA PRO A 247 -17.24 -26.51 -0.56
C PRO A 247 -18.13 -25.30 -0.90
N ALA A 248 -18.14 -24.85 -2.17
CA ALA A 248 -18.96 -23.72 -2.63
C ALA A 248 -20.45 -24.05 -2.68
N ASP A 249 -20.81 -25.34 -2.73
CA ASP A 249 -22.21 -25.77 -2.78
C ASP A 249 -22.90 -25.72 -1.41
N LYS A 250 -22.11 -25.64 -0.34
CA LYS A 250 -22.60 -25.51 1.03
C LYS A 250 -23.19 -24.12 1.28
N ARG A 251 -24.21 -24.05 2.15
CA ARG A 251 -24.78 -22.77 2.63
C ARG A 251 -23.96 -22.10 3.73
N THR A 252 -23.03 -22.84 4.33
CA THR A 252 -22.01 -22.30 5.21
C THR A 252 -20.65 -22.52 4.58
N TRP A 253 -20.03 -21.44 4.13
CA TRP A 253 -18.73 -21.47 3.49
C TRP A 253 -17.62 -21.45 4.53
N ASP A 254 -16.72 -22.42 4.44
CA ASP A 254 -15.35 -22.22 4.89
C ASP A 254 -14.61 -21.45 3.80
N LEU A 255 -14.20 -20.21 4.13
CA LEU A 255 -13.58 -19.32 3.17
C LEU A 255 -12.22 -19.81 2.67
N VAL A 256 -11.55 -20.69 3.42
CA VAL A 256 -10.32 -21.34 2.96
C VAL A 256 -10.67 -22.45 1.97
N ALA A 257 -11.66 -23.29 2.29
CA ALA A 257 -12.05 -24.44 1.45
C ALA A 257 -12.62 -23.99 0.10
N VAL A 258 -13.42 -22.92 0.10
CA VAL A 258 -13.97 -22.31 -1.12
C VAL A 258 -12.90 -21.53 -1.92
N GLY A 259 -11.74 -21.25 -1.32
CA GLY A 259 -10.68 -20.48 -1.96
C GLY A 259 -10.96 -18.98 -2.06
N VAL A 260 -11.76 -18.43 -1.13
CA VAL A 260 -12.09 -16.99 -1.11
C VAL A 260 -10.84 -16.17 -0.75
N PRO A 261 -10.36 -15.28 -1.67
CA PRO A 261 -9.14 -14.52 -1.45
C PRO A 261 -9.24 -13.63 -0.21
N SER A 262 -8.24 -13.68 0.67
CA SER A 262 -8.18 -12.82 1.86
C SER A 262 -7.94 -11.36 1.46
N SER A 263 -8.70 -10.44 2.03
CA SER A 263 -8.42 -8.99 1.94
C SER A 263 -7.34 -8.53 2.93
N ALA A 264 -7.08 -9.33 3.97
CA ALA A 264 -6.01 -9.09 4.94
C ALA A 264 -4.64 -9.53 4.39
N SER A 265 -4.63 -10.48 3.46
CA SER A 265 -3.42 -10.83 2.71
C SER A 265 -3.37 -10.10 1.40
N ARG A 266 -2.25 -9.44 1.20
CA ARG A 266 -1.95 -8.71 -0.02
C ARG A 266 -2.04 -9.62 -1.27
N ASN A 267 -1.46 -10.82 -1.25
CA ASN A 267 -1.49 -11.77 -2.38
C ASN A 267 -2.81 -12.55 -2.51
N GLY A 268 -3.85 -12.21 -1.72
CA GLY A 268 -5.09 -12.96 -1.67
C GLY A 268 -5.00 -14.30 -0.95
N ARG A 269 -3.80 -14.81 -0.59
CA ARG A 269 -3.67 -16.08 0.14
C ARG A 269 -4.31 -15.99 1.51
N ARG A 270 -5.13 -16.97 1.84
CA ARG A 270 -5.82 -17.04 3.12
C ARG A 270 -5.08 -17.97 4.07
N ARG A 271 -4.45 -17.39 5.09
CA ARG A 271 -3.84 -18.12 6.22
C ARG A 271 -4.81 -18.33 7.38
N GLN A 272 -5.71 -17.37 7.58
CA GLN A 272 -6.67 -17.40 8.68
C GLN A 272 -7.97 -18.06 8.26
N ALA A 273 -8.48 -18.91 9.15
CA ALA A 273 -9.82 -19.46 9.02
C ALA A 273 -10.86 -18.33 8.91
N GLY A 274 -11.96 -18.61 8.22
CA GLY A 274 -13.08 -17.69 8.13
C GLY A 274 -14.31 -18.44 7.66
N LYS A 275 -15.48 -18.04 8.19
CA LYS A 275 -16.76 -18.64 7.82
C LYS A 275 -17.73 -17.56 7.38
N ILE A 276 -18.54 -17.88 6.38
CA ILE A 276 -19.72 -17.08 6.02
C ILE A 276 -20.92 -18.01 5.98
N ASP A 277 -21.98 -17.58 6.64
CA ASP A 277 -23.24 -18.28 6.65
C ASP A 277 -24.28 -17.52 5.84
N PHE A 278 -24.78 -18.18 4.80
CA PHE A 278 -25.85 -17.67 3.96
C PHE A 278 -27.24 -18.01 4.52
N ASN A 279 -27.36 -18.74 5.63
CA ASN A 279 -28.68 -19.04 6.20
C ASN A 279 -29.31 -17.83 6.92
N ASP A 280 -28.54 -16.77 7.17
CA ASP A 280 -28.96 -15.56 7.88
C ASP A 280 -29.65 -14.53 6.94
N PHE A 281 -30.73 -14.98 6.28
CA PHE A 281 -31.60 -14.16 5.43
C PHE A 281 -33.06 -14.58 5.65
N ALA A 282 -33.94 -13.61 5.85
CA ALA A 282 -35.37 -13.89 6.01
C ALA A 282 -36.03 -14.30 4.68
N GLN A 283 -35.63 -13.67 3.56
CA GLN A 283 -36.20 -13.93 2.23
C GLN A 283 -35.40 -15.03 1.50
N PRO A 284 -36.02 -16.17 1.13
CA PRO A 284 -35.32 -17.25 0.43
C PRO A 284 -34.72 -16.81 -0.91
N TRP A 285 -35.44 -16.00 -1.70
CA TRP A 285 -34.95 -15.54 -3.00
C TRP A 285 -33.68 -14.68 -2.88
N LEU A 286 -33.57 -13.87 -1.82
CA LEU A 286 -32.40 -13.01 -1.59
C LEU A 286 -31.21 -13.82 -1.07
N ARG A 287 -31.47 -14.85 -0.26
CA ARG A 287 -30.47 -15.85 0.13
C ARG A 287 -29.87 -16.53 -1.09
N GLU A 288 -30.72 -17.15 -1.92
CA GLU A 288 -30.28 -17.90 -3.09
C GLU A 288 -29.56 -16.98 -4.09
N LEU A 289 -30.10 -15.77 -4.33
CA LEU A 289 -29.45 -14.77 -5.17
C LEU A 289 -28.03 -14.43 -4.68
N THR A 290 -27.88 -14.15 -3.38
CA THR A 290 -26.58 -13.71 -2.86
C THR A 290 -25.58 -14.86 -2.77
N TRP A 291 -26.05 -16.08 -2.53
CA TRP A 291 -25.24 -17.30 -2.59
C TRP A 291 -24.77 -17.59 -4.03
N GLU A 292 -25.66 -17.53 -5.02
CA GLU A 292 -25.27 -17.73 -6.43
C GLU A 292 -24.36 -16.61 -6.96
N TRP A 293 -24.61 -15.36 -6.56
CA TRP A 293 -23.69 -14.26 -6.85
C TRP A 293 -22.28 -14.54 -6.31
N ALA A 294 -22.17 -15.03 -5.08
CA ALA A 294 -20.87 -15.33 -4.48
C ALA A 294 -20.18 -16.49 -5.22
N ARG A 295 -20.91 -17.55 -5.61
CA ARG A 295 -20.38 -18.69 -6.39
C ARG A 295 -19.86 -18.24 -7.75
N ALA A 296 -20.66 -17.46 -8.47
CA ALA A 296 -20.33 -17.02 -9.82
C ALA A 296 -19.17 -16.00 -9.85
N MET A 297 -19.17 -15.03 -8.93
CA MET A 297 -18.22 -13.91 -8.97
C MET A 297 -16.90 -14.18 -8.24
N ARG A 298 -16.84 -15.20 -7.37
CA ARG A 298 -15.67 -15.54 -6.53
C ARG A 298 -14.99 -14.29 -5.90
N PRO A 299 -15.75 -13.47 -5.16
CA PRO A 299 -15.27 -12.17 -4.67
C PRO A 299 -14.15 -12.29 -3.64
N SER A 300 -13.39 -11.21 -3.45
CA SER A 300 -12.46 -11.10 -2.30
C SER A 300 -13.23 -11.08 -0.98
N SER A 301 -12.56 -11.36 0.14
CA SER A 301 -13.21 -11.40 1.46
C SER A 301 -13.86 -10.08 1.86
N SER A 302 -13.23 -8.96 1.52
CA SER A 302 -13.81 -7.62 1.76
C SER A 302 -15.04 -7.39 0.91
N ASP A 303 -15.01 -7.81 -0.37
CA ASP A 303 -16.15 -7.65 -1.26
C ASP A 303 -17.29 -8.58 -0.88
N LEU A 304 -17.00 -9.83 -0.54
CA LEU A 304 -17.97 -10.79 -0.05
C LEU A 304 -18.64 -10.29 1.23
N GLY A 305 -17.85 -9.85 2.22
CA GLY A 305 -18.37 -9.29 3.46
C GLY A 305 -19.20 -8.01 3.25
N ARG A 306 -18.76 -7.12 2.34
CA ARG A 306 -19.48 -5.89 1.99
C ARG A 306 -20.82 -6.18 1.32
N ASN A 307 -20.86 -7.08 0.34
CA ASN A 307 -22.09 -7.48 -0.36
C ASN A 307 -23.03 -8.27 0.57
N MET A 308 -22.48 -9.18 1.40
CA MET A 308 -23.24 -9.86 2.45
C MET A 308 -23.92 -8.87 3.40
N ARG A 309 -23.17 -7.90 3.91
CA ARG A 309 -23.71 -6.86 4.77
C ARG A 309 -24.79 -6.05 4.05
N ALA A 310 -24.56 -5.66 2.80
CA ALA A 310 -25.52 -4.89 2.02
C ALA A 310 -26.84 -5.67 1.80
N CYS A 311 -26.76 -6.94 1.39
CA CYS A 311 -27.94 -7.78 1.23
C CYS A 311 -28.65 -8.05 2.57
N LYS A 312 -27.93 -8.20 3.68
CA LYS A 312 -28.56 -8.35 5.02
C LYS A 312 -29.32 -7.10 5.45
N ILE A 313 -28.78 -5.90 5.19
CA ILE A 313 -29.48 -4.63 5.44
C ILE A 313 -30.78 -4.58 4.61
N ALA A 314 -30.72 -4.95 3.33
CA ALA A 314 -31.91 -5.00 2.50
C ALA A 314 -32.92 -6.05 2.99
N SER A 315 -32.45 -7.24 3.39
CA SER A 315 -33.28 -8.29 3.97
C SER A 315 -34.03 -7.80 5.21
N GLN A 316 -33.34 -7.15 6.14
CA GLN A 316 -33.94 -6.57 7.34
C GLN A 316 -34.99 -5.50 7.00
N ALA A 317 -34.69 -4.62 6.04
CA ALA A 317 -35.64 -3.60 5.60
C ALA A 317 -36.91 -4.20 4.97
N LEU A 318 -36.76 -5.25 4.16
CA LEU A 318 -37.88 -5.98 3.55
C LEU A 318 -38.70 -6.74 4.58
N SER A 319 -38.07 -7.34 5.60
CA SER A 319 -38.77 -8.04 6.68
C SER A 319 -39.72 -7.13 7.48
N GLN A 320 -39.45 -5.83 7.51
CA GLN A 320 -40.31 -4.83 8.16
C GLN A 320 -41.50 -4.40 7.29
N ARG A 321 -41.55 -4.82 6.02
CA ARG A 321 -42.65 -4.51 5.09
C ARG A 321 -43.79 -5.50 5.27
N ARG A 322 -45.00 -5.09 4.87
CA ARG A 322 -46.16 -5.99 4.81
C ARG A 322 -45.86 -7.16 3.86
N GLY A 323 -46.02 -8.39 4.34
CA GLY A 323 -45.65 -9.60 3.59
C GLY A 323 -44.16 -9.94 3.60
N GLY A 324 -43.34 -9.17 4.33
CA GLY A 324 -41.92 -9.46 4.60
C GLY A 324 -41.02 -9.53 3.37
N GLY A 325 -41.49 -9.09 2.19
CA GLY A 325 -40.75 -9.23 0.93
C GLY A 325 -40.46 -10.67 0.51
N MET A 326 -41.29 -11.63 0.95
CA MET A 326 -41.05 -13.07 0.73
C MET A 326 -41.23 -13.49 -0.74
N ASP A 327 -42.19 -12.90 -1.44
CA ASP A 327 -42.44 -13.17 -2.86
C ASP A 327 -41.86 -12.04 -3.73
N PRO A 328 -40.86 -12.31 -4.58
CA PRO A 328 -40.28 -11.29 -5.45
C PRO A 328 -41.29 -10.70 -6.47
N ALA A 329 -42.36 -11.43 -6.83
CA ALA A 329 -43.39 -10.96 -7.75
C ALA A 329 -44.31 -9.90 -7.10
N ALA A 330 -44.42 -9.90 -5.77
CA ALA A 330 -45.25 -8.95 -5.03
C ALA A 330 -44.55 -7.63 -4.71
N LEU A 331 -43.21 -7.55 -4.88
CA LEU A 331 -42.41 -6.37 -4.51
C LEU A 331 -42.82 -5.12 -5.31
N GLN A 332 -42.84 -3.98 -4.64
CA GLN A 332 -43.25 -2.70 -5.21
C GLN A 332 -42.17 -1.62 -5.05
N PHE A 333 -42.40 -0.48 -5.69
CA PHE A 333 -41.52 0.68 -5.60
C PHE A 333 -41.32 1.19 -4.17
N ALA A 334 -42.36 1.09 -3.34
CA ALA A 334 -42.31 1.45 -1.92
C ALA A 334 -41.34 0.56 -1.12
N ASP A 335 -41.17 -0.71 -1.52
CA ASP A 335 -40.24 -1.63 -0.85
C ASP A 335 -38.79 -1.28 -1.19
N MET A 336 -38.50 -0.92 -2.45
CA MET A 336 -37.17 -0.39 -2.82
C MET A 336 -36.87 0.93 -2.10
N THR A 337 -37.89 1.78 -1.93
CA THR A 337 -37.76 3.03 -1.17
C THR A 337 -37.39 2.75 0.30
N ALA A 338 -38.05 1.77 0.93
CA ALA A 338 -37.71 1.36 2.29
C ALA A 338 -36.28 0.81 2.42
N VAL A 339 -35.83 0.01 1.44
CA VAL A 339 -34.43 -0.46 1.38
C VAL A 339 -33.47 0.72 1.29
N ALA A 340 -33.71 1.69 0.39
CA ALA A 340 -32.87 2.87 0.25
C ALA A 340 -32.85 3.73 1.52
N GLU A 341 -33.97 3.87 2.22
CA GLU A 341 -34.04 4.55 3.52
C GLU A 341 -33.24 3.85 4.61
N ALA A 342 -33.24 2.51 4.65
CA ALA A 342 -32.43 1.75 5.59
C ALA A 342 -30.93 2.04 5.40
N PHE A 343 -30.46 2.18 4.16
CA PHE A 343 -29.07 2.60 3.91
C PHE A 343 -28.79 4.06 4.31
N ARG A 344 -29.76 4.97 4.17
CA ARG A 344 -29.60 6.38 4.60
C ARG A 344 -29.47 6.53 6.11
N ARG A 345 -30.23 5.73 6.86
CA ARG A 345 -30.24 5.76 8.34
C ARG A 345 -29.16 4.87 8.96
N LEU A 346 -28.26 4.30 8.15
CA LEU A 346 -27.25 3.36 8.64
C LEU A 346 -26.26 4.06 9.58
N LEU A 347 -26.09 3.50 10.78
CA LEU A 347 -25.12 3.92 11.79
C LEU A 347 -24.00 2.87 11.94
N LYS A 348 -22.88 3.28 12.53
CA LYS A 348 -21.81 2.36 12.95
C LYS A 348 -22.30 1.50 14.12
N GLN A 349 -21.54 0.45 14.45
CA GLN A 349 -21.85 -0.43 15.59
C GLN A 349 -21.87 0.30 16.93
N ASP A 350 -21.09 1.38 17.06
CA ASP A 350 -21.02 2.24 18.24
C ASP A 350 -22.12 3.32 18.28
N GLY A 351 -23.08 3.29 17.35
CA GLY A 351 -24.16 4.28 17.24
C GLY A 351 -23.76 5.58 16.56
N THR A 352 -22.50 5.76 16.16
CA THR A 352 -22.06 6.99 15.48
C THR A 352 -22.41 7.01 14.00
N ASP A 353 -22.46 8.20 13.41
CA ASP A 353 -22.78 8.37 12.00
C ASP A 353 -21.76 7.72 11.06
N ILE A 354 -22.28 7.14 9.98
CA ILE A 354 -21.50 6.64 8.85
C ILE A 354 -21.48 7.71 7.77
N SER A 355 -20.31 7.97 7.17
CA SER A 355 -20.20 8.89 6.04
C SER A 355 -21.18 8.54 4.91
N ASN A 356 -21.78 9.55 4.28
CA ASN A 356 -22.71 9.33 3.15
C ASN A 356 -22.03 8.60 1.98
N LYS A 357 -20.70 8.76 1.82
CA LYS A 357 -19.91 7.94 0.89
C LYS A 357 -20.02 6.45 1.19
N HIS A 358 -19.79 6.03 2.42
CA HIS A 358 -19.84 4.61 2.79
C HIS A 358 -21.27 4.05 2.69
N ARG A 359 -22.30 4.83 3.08
CA ARG A 359 -23.71 4.46 2.88
C ARG A 359 -24.02 4.22 1.40
N ARG A 360 -23.56 5.13 0.53
CA ARG A 360 -23.70 5.01 -0.93
C ARG A 360 -22.99 3.78 -1.49
N ASP A 361 -21.77 3.48 -1.02
CA ASP A 361 -20.99 2.33 -1.50
C ASP A 361 -21.66 0.99 -1.10
N LEU A 362 -22.30 0.92 0.08
CA LEU A 362 -23.09 -0.24 0.50
C LEU A 362 -24.37 -0.41 -0.32
N LEU A 363 -25.13 0.67 -0.56
CA LEU A 363 -26.30 0.62 -1.44
C LEU A 363 -25.92 0.20 -2.87
N ALA A 364 -24.79 0.69 -3.39
CA ALA A 364 -24.25 0.26 -4.68
C ALA A 364 -23.92 -1.25 -4.69
N SER A 365 -23.41 -1.79 -3.59
CA SER A 365 -23.09 -3.23 -3.48
C SER A 365 -24.35 -4.10 -3.55
N PHE A 366 -25.40 -3.75 -2.80
CA PHE A 366 -26.70 -4.44 -2.91
C PHE A 366 -27.26 -4.38 -4.34
N ASN A 367 -27.14 -3.21 -4.96
CA ASN A 367 -27.54 -2.99 -6.33
C ASN A 367 -26.77 -3.89 -7.32
N ASP A 368 -25.44 -4.01 -7.17
CA ASP A 368 -24.63 -4.88 -8.03
C ASP A 368 -25.09 -6.35 -7.97
N VAL A 369 -25.50 -6.84 -6.79
CA VAL A 369 -26.07 -8.20 -6.62
C VAL A 369 -27.43 -8.34 -7.33
N LEU A 370 -28.30 -7.33 -7.23
CA LEU A 370 -29.57 -7.33 -7.97
C LEU A 370 -29.36 -7.32 -9.49
N ASP A 371 -28.40 -6.54 -9.99
CA ASP A 371 -28.12 -6.49 -11.44
C ASP A 371 -27.54 -7.80 -11.95
N PHE A 372 -26.70 -8.46 -11.15
CA PHE A 372 -26.28 -9.84 -11.44
C PHE A 372 -27.49 -10.77 -11.56
N GLY A 373 -28.40 -10.75 -10.58
CA GLY A 373 -29.59 -11.60 -10.58
C GLY A 373 -30.48 -11.41 -11.79
N ARG A 374 -30.70 -10.15 -12.21
CA ARG A 374 -31.47 -9.84 -13.42
C ARG A 374 -30.78 -10.33 -14.69
N ARG A 375 -29.45 -10.14 -14.82
CA ARG A 375 -28.69 -10.60 -16.00
C ARG A 375 -28.60 -12.12 -16.09
N ALA A 376 -28.60 -12.80 -14.94
CA ALA A 376 -28.51 -14.25 -14.85
C ALA A 376 -29.88 -14.96 -14.93
N GLY A 377 -30.99 -14.23 -15.09
CA GLY A 377 -32.35 -14.79 -15.09
C GLY A 377 -32.85 -15.29 -13.73
N LEU A 378 -32.08 -15.08 -12.65
CA LEU A 378 -32.44 -15.53 -11.30
C LEU A 378 -33.60 -14.72 -10.70
N LEU A 379 -33.93 -13.58 -11.30
CA LEU A 379 -34.94 -12.64 -10.85
C LEU A 379 -36.07 -12.42 -11.87
N ASP A 380 -36.31 -13.37 -12.80
CA ASP A 380 -37.34 -13.21 -13.85
C ASP A 380 -38.76 -13.03 -13.30
N ARG A 381 -39.03 -13.60 -12.13
CA ARG A 381 -40.31 -13.44 -11.41
C ARG A 381 -40.40 -12.13 -10.63
N MET A 382 -39.33 -11.35 -10.53
CA MET A 382 -39.32 -10.10 -9.76
C MET A 382 -40.15 -9.04 -10.46
N SER A 383 -41.03 -8.38 -9.71
CA SER A 383 -41.82 -7.26 -10.20
C SER A 383 -40.94 -6.14 -10.76
N GLY A 384 -41.28 -5.64 -11.96
CA GLY A 384 -40.62 -4.49 -12.58
C GLY A 384 -40.73 -3.20 -11.76
N SER A 385 -41.71 -3.12 -10.85
CA SER A 385 -41.89 -1.99 -9.93
C SER A 385 -40.80 -1.93 -8.85
N PHE A 386 -40.12 -3.04 -8.54
CA PHE A 386 -38.98 -3.07 -7.63
C PHE A 386 -37.70 -2.62 -8.34
N THR A 387 -37.64 -1.33 -8.63
CA THR A 387 -36.59 -0.71 -9.44
C THR A 387 -36.00 0.55 -8.80
N ARG A 388 -34.81 0.92 -9.26
CA ARG A 388 -34.07 2.08 -8.78
C ARG A 388 -34.64 3.37 -9.36
N HIS A 389 -34.62 4.42 -8.56
CA HIS A 389 -34.97 5.76 -9.00
C HIS A 389 -33.98 6.80 -8.48
N SER A 390 -33.96 7.98 -9.12
CA SER A 390 -33.10 9.11 -8.71
C SER A 390 -33.32 9.51 -7.25
N CYS A 391 -34.56 9.39 -6.77
CA CYS A 391 -34.94 9.65 -5.38
C CYS A 391 -34.36 8.64 -4.38
N HIS A 392 -33.78 7.51 -4.80
CA HIS A 392 -33.10 6.54 -3.92
C HIS A 392 -31.60 6.84 -3.75
N ARG A 393 -31.06 7.80 -4.51
CA ARG A 393 -29.64 8.12 -4.48
C ARG A 393 -29.25 8.71 -3.11
N ILE A 394 -28.10 8.28 -2.60
CA ILE A 394 -27.45 8.89 -1.44
C ILE A 394 -26.41 9.87 -1.98
N ILE A 395 -26.61 11.16 -1.70
CA ILE A 395 -25.67 12.22 -2.06
C ILE A 395 -24.52 12.14 -1.06
N ALA A 396 -23.30 11.97 -1.55
CA ALA A 396 -22.13 12.02 -0.69
C ALA A 396 -21.86 13.48 -0.34
N ASP A 397 -21.61 13.77 0.93
CA ASP A 397 -21.18 15.09 1.35
C ASP A 397 -19.92 15.45 0.56
N GLU A 398 -19.88 16.65 -0.01
CA GLU A 398 -18.62 17.20 -0.48
C GLU A 398 -17.74 17.33 0.76
N ALA A 399 -16.69 16.53 0.82
CA ALA A 399 -15.68 16.73 1.86
C ALA A 399 -15.26 18.20 1.74
N ASN A 400 -15.46 18.96 2.80
CA ASN A 400 -15.00 20.33 2.87
C ASN A 400 -13.47 20.26 2.84
N GLU A 401 -12.88 20.22 1.63
CA GLU A 401 -11.44 20.12 1.42
C GLU A 401 -10.71 21.41 1.90
N ASP A 402 -11.47 22.42 2.35
CA ASP A 402 -11.00 23.67 2.95
C ASP A 402 -10.44 23.52 4.39
N GLU A 403 -10.46 22.34 4.99
CA GLU A 403 -9.73 22.08 6.23
C GLU A 403 -8.20 22.00 5.98
N ILE A 404 -7.54 23.16 6.13
CA ILE A 404 -6.13 23.38 6.50
C ILE A 404 -5.07 22.43 5.89
N GLY A 405 -4.27 22.94 4.93
CA GLY A 405 -2.80 22.76 4.94
C GLY A 405 -2.23 21.36 4.66
N LYS A 406 -2.77 20.62 3.68
CA LYS A 406 -2.21 19.30 3.28
C LYS A 406 -0.85 19.37 2.57
N ALA A 407 -0.46 20.54 2.05
CA ALA A 407 0.86 20.74 1.44
C ALA A 407 1.92 20.94 2.52
N ILE A 408 3.04 20.22 2.39
CA ILE A 408 4.26 20.46 3.17
C ILE A 408 4.92 21.74 2.62
N PRO A 409 5.24 22.74 3.46
CA PRO A 409 5.94 23.95 3.04
C PRO A 409 7.32 23.66 2.42
N GLU A 410 7.75 24.48 1.47
CA GLU A 410 9.04 24.30 0.77
C GLU A 410 10.23 24.39 1.72
N SER A 411 10.14 25.24 2.75
CA SER A 411 11.13 25.34 3.84
C SER A 411 11.28 24.04 4.63
N VAL A 412 10.20 23.29 4.82
CA VAL A 412 10.21 21.97 5.49
C VAL A 412 10.74 20.90 4.52
N ILE A 413 10.36 20.94 3.24
CA ILE A 413 10.91 20.03 2.22
C ILE A 413 12.43 20.16 2.12
N ARG A 414 12.96 21.39 2.15
CA ARG A 414 14.41 21.62 2.15
C ARG A 414 15.12 21.00 3.35
N GLN A 415 14.52 21.06 4.54
CA GLN A 415 15.04 20.39 5.74
C GLN A 415 14.95 18.86 5.64
N LEU A 416 13.93 18.33 4.95
CA LEU A 416 13.87 16.90 4.66
C LEU A 416 15.01 16.52 3.69
N ASP A 417 15.22 17.30 2.63
CA ASP A 417 16.27 17.03 1.63
C ASP A 417 17.68 17.01 2.24
N THR A 418 17.97 17.80 3.29
CA THR A 418 19.26 17.76 4.01
C THR A 418 19.49 16.47 4.80
N HIS A 419 18.46 15.66 5.00
CA HIS A 419 18.52 14.38 5.72
C HIS A 419 18.14 13.18 4.84
N VAL A 420 18.11 13.36 3.50
CA VAL A 420 17.67 12.29 2.57
C VAL A 420 18.55 11.04 2.63
N ASP A 421 19.82 11.19 3.01
CA ASP A 421 20.78 10.11 3.25
C ASP A 421 20.31 9.12 4.33
N GLN A 422 19.50 9.58 5.29
CA GLN A 422 18.94 8.75 6.37
C GLN A 422 17.70 7.95 5.95
N LEU A 423 17.10 8.26 4.80
CA LEU A 423 15.87 7.62 4.34
C LEU A 423 16.12 6.14 4.00
N GLY A 424 15.43 5.25 4.73
CA GLY A 424 15.56 3.80 4.58
C GLY A 424 16.57 3.15 5.52
N ALA A 425 17.33 3.94 6.29
CA ALA A 425 18.28 3.42 7.28
C ALA A 425 17.57 2.53 8.30
N GLY A 426 18.12 1.32 8.52
CA GLY A 426 17.55 0.32 9.43
C GLY A 426 16.22 -0.30 8.98
N PHE A 427 15.69 0.07 7.80
CA PHE A 427 14.44 -0.49 7.29
C PHE A 427 14.69 -1.86 6.63
N VAL A 428 14.11 -2.92 7.20
CA VAL A 428 14.23 -4.27 6.62
C VAL A 428 13.23 -4.44 5.46
N TYR A 429 13.74 -4.71 4.26
CA TYR A 429 12.94 -4.94 3.06
C TYR A 429 13.31 -6.27 2.38
N GLY A 430 12.70 -7.36 2.84
CA GLY A 430 12.92 -8.69 2.26
C GLY A 430 14.34 -9.19 2.49
N LEU A 431 14.97 -9.70 1.44
CA LEU A 431 16.39 -10.14 1.45
C LEU A 431 17.34 -9.06 0.88
N MET A 432 16.84 -7.84 0.65
CA MET A 432 17.64 -6.75 0.10
C MET A 432 18.62 -6.23 1.15
N ARG A 433 19.85 -5.89 0.74
CA ARG A 433 20.88 -5.33 1.62
C ARG A 433 20.51 -3.89 1.99
N SER A 434 20.89 -3.41 3.18
CA SER A 434 20.51 -2.09 3.69
C SER A 434 20.78 -0.94 2.72
N GLN A 435 21.97 -0.90 2.10
CA GLN A 435 22.34 0.14 1.12
C GLN A 435 21.44 0.13 -0.13
N ASP A 436 20.96 -1.04 -0.55
CA ASP A 436 20.04 -1.16 -1.68
C ASP A 436 18.63 -0.67 -1.28
N VAL A 437 18.23 -0.87 -0.02
CA VAL A 437 16.96 -0.38 0.54
C VAL A 437 16.95 1.15 0.64
N GLU A 438 18.04 1.73 1.14
CA GLU A 438 18.22 3.19 1.25
C GLU A 438 18.12 3.84 -0.14
N ALA A 439 18.92 3.38 -1.11
CA ALA A 439 18.89 3.89 -2.49
C ALA A 439 17.49 3.78 -3.13
N MET A 440 16.78 2.67 -2.88
CA MET A 440 15.41 2.47 -3.39
C MET A 440 14.44 3.52 -2.84
N PHE A 441 14.43 3.76 -1.53
CA PHE A 441 13.49 4.70 -0.92
C PHE A 441 13.84 6.15 -1.23
N GLN A 442 15.14 6.49 -1.33
CA GLN A 442 15.61 7.80 -1.77
C GLN A 442 15.13 8.12 -3.20
N ALA A 443 15.30 7.19 -4.14
CA ALA A 443 14.79 7.35 -5.50
C ALA A 443 13.25 7.48 -5.53
N ALA A 444 12.54 6.65 -4.77
CA ALA A 444 11.07 6.74 -4.68
C ALA A 444 10.60 8.10 -4.11
N TYR A 445 11.32 8.64 -3.12
CA TYR A 445 11.05 9.95 -2.55
C TYR A 445 11.30 11.08 -3.54
N GLY A 446 12.45 11.10 -4.22
CA GLY A 446 12.78 12.12 -5.21
C GLY A 446 11.72 12.21 -6.32
N ILE A 447 11.32 11.05 -6.86
CA ILE A 447 10.24 10.99 -7.86
C ILE A 447 8.91 11.51 -7.29
N LEU A 448 8.55 11.11 -6.07
CA LEU A 448 7.30 11.52 -5.44
C LEU A 448 7.23 13.03 -5.21
N ARG A 449 8.33 13.62 -4.73
CA ARG A 449 8.51 15.06 -4.47
C ARG A 449 8.42 15.87 -5.76
N ASP A 450 9.09 15.42 -6.82
CA ASP A 450 9.32 16.22 -8.03
C ASP A 450 8.24 16.10 -9.10
N THR A 451 7.39 15.08 -9.01
CA THR A 451 6.41 14.78 -10.09
C THR A 451 4.96 14.96 -9.66
N GLY A 452 4.71 15.07 -8.36
CA GLY A 452 3.37 15.08 -7.78
C GLY A 452 2.53 13.86 -8.11
N ARG A 453 3.12 12.75 -8.58
CA ARG A 453 2.37 11.50 -8.86
C ARG A 453 1.83 10.90 -7.57
N ARG A 454 0.75 10.12 -7.65
CA ARG A 454 0.21 9.46 -6.45
C ARG A 454 1.20 8.40 -5.94
N PRO A 455 1.23 8.10 -4.64
CA PRO A 455 2.17 7.11 -4.09
C PRO A 455 2.12 5.76 -4.79
N LEU A 456 0.92 5.27 -5.16
CA LEU A 456 0.76 4.03 -5.91
C LEU A 456 1.28 4.12 -7.36
N GLU A 457 1.18 5.30 -7.99
CA GLU A 457 1.67 5.53 -9.35
C GLU A 457 3.20 5.49 -9.37
N VAL A 458 3.86 6.14 -8.39
CA VAL A 458 5.32 6.07 -8.20
C VAL A 458 5.77 4.66 -7.85
N SER A 459 5.14 4.03 -6.84
CA SER A 459 5.55 2.70 -6.36
C SER A 459 5.37 1.61 -7.42
N SER A 460 4.62 1.88 -8.50
CA SER A 460 4.35 0.93 -9.58
C SER A 460 4.93 1.32 -10.93
N LEU A 461 5.89 2.25 -10.94
CA LEU A 461 6.66 2.58 -12.13
C LEU A 461 7.34 1.33 -12.69
N ARG A 462 7.38 1.26 -14.02
CA ARG A 462 8.02 0.18 -14.76
C ARG A 462 9.52 0.50 -14.93
N VAL A 463 10.34 -0.51 -15.20
CA VAL A 463 11.78 -0.31 -15.44
C VAL A 463 12.03 0.60 -16.65
N ASP A 464 11.14 0.59 -17.64
CA ASP A 464 11.16 1.43 -18.85
C ASP A 464 10.39 2.76 -18.68
N CYS A 465 10.31 3.31 -17.47
CA CYS A 465 9.52 4.52 -17.20
C CYS A 465 10.16 5.84 -17.65
N LEU A 466 11.29 5.83 -18.36
CA LEU A 466 11.94 7.02 -18.88
C LEU A 466 12.03 6.97 -20.40
N GLU A 467 11.53 8.02 -21.05
CA GLU A 467 11.73 8.31 -22.47
C GLU A 467 12.63 9.56 -22.57
N ALA A 468 13.71 9.49 -23.35
CA ALA A 468 14.54 10.64 -23.67
C ALA A 468 14.01 11.27 -24.97
N GLU A 469 13.71 12.57 -24.94
CA GLU A 469 13.19 13.32 -26.08
C GLU A 469 14.03 14.60 -26.24
N GLY A 470 14.88 14.64 -27.27
CA GLY A 470 15.79 15.77 -27.50
C GLY A 470 16.79 15.96 -26.36
N ASP A 471 16.79 17.15 -25.75
CA ASP A 471 17.61 17.53 -24.59
C ASP A 471 16.92 17.28 -23.23
N GLY A 472 15.70 16.72 -23.24
CA GLY A 472 14.88 16.51 -22.04
C GLY A 472 14.51 15.05 -21.76
N TYR A 473 13.93 14.83 -20.59
CA TYR A 473 13.40 13.54 -20.16
C TYR A 473 11.89 13.60 -19.89
N SER A 474 11.18 12.53 -20.26
CA SER A 474 9.77 12.33 -19.96
C SER A 474 9.58 11.10 -19.08
N LEU A 475 8.91 11.28 -17.93
CA LEU A 475 8.45 10.16 -17.11
C LEU A 475 7.21 9.52 -17.74
N VAL A 476 7.24 8.21 -17.94
CA VAL A 476 6.10 7.41 -18.38
C VAL A 476 5.46 6.69 -17.20
N TRP A 477 4.18 6.99 -16.90
CA TRP A 477 3.44 6.31 -15.81
C TRP A 477 2.00 5.96 -16.20
N ASN A 478 1.36 5.15 -15.35
CA ASN A 478 -0.04 4.77 -15.49
C ASN A 478 -0.92 5.46 -14.45
N ASN A 479 -1.84 6.33 -14.87
CA ASN A 479 -2.88 6.89 -14.00
C ASN A 479 -3.96 5.82 -13.76
N ARG A 480 -3.72 4.99 -12.74
CA ARG A 480 -4.63 3.90 -12.36
C ARG A 480 -6.01 4.42 -11.92
N LYS A 481 -6.07 5.55 -11.19
CA LYS A 481 -7.34 6.14 -10.71
C LYS A 481 -8.22 6.59 -11.88
N GLY A 482 -7.63 7.21 -12.88
CA GLY A 482 -8.31 7.69 -14.08
C GLY A 482 -8.45 6.64 -15.19
N ARG A 483 -7.91 5.43 -15.00
CA ARG A 483 -7.79 4.36 -16.01
C ARG A 483 -7.13 4.84 -17.31
N ARG A 484 -6.11 5.71 -17.21
CA ARG A 484 -5.35 6.25 -18.34
C ARG A 484 -3.90 5.84 -18.22
N ASN A 485 -3.45 4.95 -19.10
CA ASN A 485 -2.12 4.34 -19.05
C ASN A 485 -1.13 5.09 -19.96
N ARG A 486 0.17 4.89 -19.74
CA ARG A 486 1.29 5.45 -20.52
C ARG A 486 1.21 6.98 -20.74
N ARG A 487 0.98 7.72 -19.66
CA ARG A 487 1.03 9.19 -19.65
C ARG A 487 2.48 9.67 -19.57
N ARG A 488 2.75 10.83 -20.16
CA ARG A 488 4.07 11.50 -20.18
C ARG A 488 4.03 12.79 -19.37
N LEU A 489 5.12 13.06 -18.68
CA LEU A 489 5.36 14.25 -17.84
C LEU A 489 6.81 14.61 -18.10
N PRO A 490 7.05 15.76 -18.74
CA PRO A 490 8.38 16.32 -18.80
C PRO A 490 8.93 16.47 -17.38
N ILE A 491 10.13 15.97 -17.14
CA ILE A 491 10.82 16.05 -15.86
C ILE A 491 12.22 16.67 -16.05
N PRO A 492 12.75 17.38 -15.04
CA PRO A 492 14.13 17.85 -15.07
C PRO A 492 15.13 16.69 -15.11
N THR A 493 16.32 16.95 -15.67
CA THR A 493 17.44 16.01 -15.73
C THR A 493 17.80 15.43 -14.36
N ASP A 494 17.83 16.27 -13.32
CA ASP A 494 18.13 15.84 -11.95
C ASP A 494 17.12 14.80 -11.43
N THR A 495 15.83 14.97 -11.75
CA THR A 495 14.80 13.98 -11.38
C THR A 495 14.95 12.68 -12.19
N ALA A 496 15.34 12.77 -13.47
CA ALA A 496 15.62 11.60 -14.30
C ALA A 496 16.83 10.82 -13.78
N GLN A 497 17.84 11.52 -13.24
CA GLN A 497 19.05 10.92 -12.70
C GLN A 497 18.76 9.98 -11.51
N TYR A 498 17.85 10.35 -10.60
CA TYR A 498 17.41 9.46 -9.51
C TYR A 498 16.88 8.11 -10.03
N ILE A 499 16.15 8.15 -11.16
CA ILE A 499 15.58 6.95 -11.76
C ILE A 499 16.67 6.14 -12.44
N LEU A 500 17.60 6.77 -13.17
CA LEU A 500 18.68 6.10 -13.88
C LEU A 500 19.63 5.37 -12.91
N GLU A 501 20.07 6.05 -11.84
CA GLU A 501 20.97 5.48 -10.83
C GLU A 501 20.32 4.29 -10.11
N TRP A 502 19.06 4.47 -9.67
CA TRP A 502 18.34 3.37 -9.05
C TRP A 502 18.08 2.23 -10.04
N ARG A 503 17.72 2.51 -11.30
CA ARG A 503 17.50 1.50 -12.33
C ARG A 503 18.75 0.65 -12.54
N GLU A 504 19.93 1.26 -12.66
CA GLU A 504 21.18 0.53 -12.82
C GLU A 504 21.43 -0.43 -11.65
N ARG A 505 21.26 0.07 -10.42
CA ARG A 505 21.41 -0.73 -9.20
C ARG A 505 20.38 -1.86 -9.13
N ARG A 506 19.10 -1.53 -9.37
CA ARG A 506 17.97 -2.47 -9.43
C ARG A 506 18.32 -3.64 -10.36
N MET A 507 18.82 -3.38 -11.57
CA MET A 507 19.02 -4.43 -12.58
C MET A 507 20.01 -5.53 -12.14
N ARG A 508 20.87 -5.24 -11.14
CA ARG A 508 21.82 -6.19 -10.55
C ARG A 508 21.24 -7.00 -9.39
N LEU A 509 20.04 -6.67 -8.90
CA LEU A 509 19.41 -7.33 -7.75
C LEU A 509 18.58 -8.54 -8.17
N SER A 510 18.67 -9.61 -7.38
CA SER A 510 17.69 -10.69 -7.41
C SER A 510 16.38 -10.20 -6.80
N VAL A 511 15.32 -10.23 -7.60
CA VAL A 511 13.99 -9.78 -7.19
C VAL A 511 12.96 -10.88 -7.42
N PRO A 512 11.78 -10.80 -6.80
CA PRO A 512 10.68 -11.69 -7.14
C PRO A 512 10.40 -11.74 -8.65
N PRO A 513 10.18 -12.91 -9.27
CA PRO A 513 9.99 -13.01 -10.73
C PRO A 513 8.85 -12.13 -11.26
N ARG A 514 7.77 -11.99 -10.48
CA ARG A 514 6.63 -11.10 -10.81
C ARG A 514 7.00 -9.62 -10.83
N SER A 515 8.07 -9.23 -10.12
CA SER A 515 8.55 -7.86 -10.01
C SER A 515 9.57 -7.48 -11.09
N LYS A 516 9.86 -8.37 -12.05
CA LYS A 516 10.93 -8.17 -13.03
C LYS A 516 10.79 -6.84 -13.81
N ASP A 517 9.57 -6.48 -14.19
CA ASP A 517 9.27 -5.32 -15.04
C ASP A 517 9.04 -4.02 -14.24
N TYR A 518 9.19 -4.05 -12.92
CA TYR A 518 8.95 -2.91 -12.04
C TYR A 518 10.25 -2.28 -11.54
N LEU A 519 10.27 -0.94 -11.55
CA LEU A 519 11.39 -0.14 -11.05
C LEU A 519 11.58 -0.36 -9.54
N PHE A 520 10.48 -0.41 -8.79
CA PHE A 520 10.49 -0.67 -7.35
C PHE A 520 9.91 -2.06 -7.08
N PRO A 521 10.73 -3.07 -6.75
CA PRO A 521 10.27 -4.45 -6.64
C PRO A 521 9.45 -4.70 -5.37
N ALA A 522 8.61 -5.74 -5.42
CA ALA A 522 7.93 -6.25 -4.24
C ALA A 522 8.91 -6.82 -3.19
N ILE A 523 8.50 -6.84 -1.93
CA ILE A 523 9.36 -7.26 -0.81
C ILE A 523 9.73 -8.75 -0.87
N THR A 524 8.80 -9.60 -1.30
CA THR A 524 8.96 -11.05 -1.44
C THR A 524 8.09 -11.59 -2.57
N ASN A 525 8.30 -12.86 -2.97
CA ASN A 525 7.44 -13.60 -3.92
C ASN A 525 5.97 -13.66 -3.48
N ASP A 526 5.71 -13.55 -2.18
CA ASP A 526 4.39 -13.65 -1.58
C ASP A 526 3.68 -12.28 -1.47
N SER A 527 4.21 -11.22 -2.05
CA SER A 527 3.59 -9.89 -2.00
C SER A 527 2.32 -9.82 -2.86
N ALA A 528 1.36 -8.95 -2.50
CA ALA A 528 0.17 -8.61 -3.32
C ALA A 528 0.56 -8.26 -4.72
N ASP A 529 1.33 -7.18 -4.71
CA ASP A 529 1.61 -6.37 -5.85
C ASP A 529 3.00 -6.81 -6.28
N PRO A 530 3.24 -6.87 -7.59
CA PRO A 530 4.56 -7.13 -8.14
C PRO A 530 5.52 -5.94 -7.95
N HIS A 531 5.21 -4.99 -7.08
CA HIS A 531 5.97 -3.76 -6.90
C HIS A 531 5.93 -3.30 -5.43
N LEU A 532 6.71 -2.27 -5.11
CA LEU A 532 6.70 -1.61 -3.81
C LEU A 532 5.26 -1.24 -3.42
N SER A 533 4.88 -1.51 -2.18
CA SER A 533 3.59 -1.07 -1.67
C SER A 533 3.67 0.39 -1.20
N SER A 534 2.63 1.17 -1.49
CA SER A 534 2.50 2.53 -0.94
C SER A 534 2.48 2.56 0.60
N GLY A 535 2.06 1.45 1.23
CA GLY A 535 2.12 1.28 2.69
C GLY A 535 3.56 1.17 3.21
N ASN A 536 4.42 0.40 2.56
CA ASN A 536 5.84 0.33 2.93
C ASN A 536 6.54 1.67 2.67
N LEU A 537 6.24 2.34 1.55
CA LEU A 537 6.74 3.70 1.28
C LEU A 537 6.33 4.68 2.39
N GLY A 538 5.07 4.65 2.82
CA GLY A 538 4.59 5.47 3.93
C GLY A 538 5.26 5.15 5.26
N ARG A 539 5.52 3.86 5.56
CA ARG A 539 6.26 3.45 6.76
C ARG A 539 7.71 3.90 6.74
N ALA A 540 8.38 3.80 5.59
CA ALA A 540 9.76 4.25 5.44
C ALA A 540 9.88 5.76 5.61
N ILE A 541 9.00 6.54 4.97
CA ILE A 541 8.94 8.00 5.14
C ILE A 541 8.65 8.37 6.60
N ARG A 542 7.75 7.66 7.28
CA ARG A 542 7.45 7.92 8.70
C ARG A 542 8.67 7.65 9.60
N ALA A 543 9.30 6.50 9.45
CA ALA A 543 10.49 6.14 10.24
C ALA A 543 11.62 7.17 10.04
N TRP A 544 11.81 7.65 8.81
CA TRP A 544 12.77 8.69 8.47
C TRP A 544 12.42 10.06 9.09
N VAL A 545 11.17 10.52 8.94
CA VAL A 545 10.72 11.78 9.54
C VAL A 545 10.84 11.75 11.07
N ASP A 546 10.60 10.59 11.68
CA ASP A 546 10.73 10.40 13.13
C ASP A 546 12.20 10.39 13.60
N SER A 547 13.16 10.06 12.73
CA SER A 547 14.60 10.08 13.05
C SER A 547 15.22 11.48 13.00
N ILE A 548 14.59 12.43 12.30
CA ILE A 548 15.09 13.82 12.19
C ILE A 548 14.80 14.57 13.50
N PRO A 549 15.81 15.13 14.20
CA PRO A 549 15.63 15.70 15.54
C PRO A 549 14.52 16.75 15.64
N VAL A 550 14.56 17.79 14.81
CA VAL A 550 13.55 18.86 14.76
C VAL A 550 13.35 19.29 13.30
N LEU A 551 12.10 19.51 12.92
CA LEU A 551 11.74 20.17 11.67
C LEU A 551 11.07 21.49 12.03
N HIS A 552 11.55 22.59 11.50
CA HIS A 552 11.04 23.94 11.78
C HIS A 552 9.96 24.33 10.76
N SER A 553 8.86 24.88 11.27
CA SER A 553 7.82 25.52 10.46
C SER A 553 8.16 26.98 10.17
N GLU A 554 7.43 27.60 9.22
CA GLU A 554 7.56 29.02 8.91
C GLU A 554 6.92 29.94 9.96
N ILE A 555 6.23 29.37 10.96
CA ILE A 555 5.57 30.12 12.02
C ILE A 555 6.58 30.40 13.11
N LEU A 556 6.82 31.68 13.40
CA LEU A 556 7.69 32.10 14.49
C LEU A 556 6.89 32.13 15.81
N SER A 557 7.54 31.75 16.90
CA SER A 557 7.02 31.96 18.24
C SER A 557 7.21 33.42 18.68
N GLY A 558 6.62 33.79 19.83
CA GLY A 558 6.69 35.16 20.36
C GLY A 558 8.11 35.69 20.64
N ASN A 559 9.13 34.83 20.64
CA ASN A 559 10.54 35.21 20.80
C ASN A 559 11.34 35.19 19.48
N GLY A 560 10.67 35.01 18.33
CA GLY A 560 11.30 34.97 17.01
C GLY A 560 11.90 33.61 16.60
N THR A 561 11.79 32.57 17.43
CA THR A 561 12.25 31.21 17.04
C THR A 561 11.20 30.45 16.23
N PRO A 562 11.59 29.75 15.14
CA PRO A 562 10.66 28.92 14.36
C PRO A 562 10.04 27.77 15.17
N LEU A 563 8.72 27.68 15.20
CA LEU A 563 7.99 26.60 15.87
C LEU A 563 8.20 25.24 15.18
N PRO A 564 8.20 24.11 15.91
CA PRO A 564 8.27 22.79 15.32
C PRO A 564 7.11 22.49 14.36
N PHE A 565 7.43 21.89 13.21
CA PHE A 565 6.45 21.41 12.25
C PHE A 565 5.87 20.05 12.68
N SER A 566 4.56 19.90 12.51
CA SER A 566 3.84 18.68 12.91
C SER A 566 4.16 17.52 11.96
N ARG A 567 4.98 16.56 12.42
CA ARG A 567 5.37 15.35 11.66
C ARG A 567 4.21 14.53 11.06
N PRO A 568 3.04 14.37 11.73
CA PRO A 568 1.89 13.69 11.12
C PRO A 568 1.41 14.27 9.80
N LEU A 569 1.71 15.55 9.51
CA LEU A 569 1.40 16.20 8.23
C LEU A 569 2.34 15.78 7.09
N ILE A 570 3.42 15.06 7.39
CA ILE A 570 4.38 14.54 6.42
C ILE A 570 4.02 13.09 6.11
N TYR A 571 3.36 12.87 4.97
CA TYR A 571 2.98 11.55 4.48
C TYR A 571 3.03 11.52 2.95
N PRO A 572 3.11 10.33 2.30
CA PRO A 572 3.40 10.24 0.87
C PRO A 572 2.47 11.07 -0.04
N TYR A 573 1.18 11.19 0.30
CA TYR A 573 0.24 11.95 -0.52
C TYR A 573 0.38 13.47 -0.34
N ALA A 574 0.97 13.94 0.75
CA ALA A 574 1.21 15.36 1.00
C ALA A 574 2.17 15.98 -0.04
N PHE A 575 3.16 15.23 -0.53
CA PHE A 575 4.06 15.69 -1.60
C PHE A 575 3.34 16.02 -2.91
N ARG A 576 2.21 15.35 -3.20
CA ARG A 576 1.34 15.72 -4.34
C ARG A 576 0.68 17.08 -4.12
N HIS A 577 0.29 17.41 -2.89
CA HIS A 577 -0.23 18.73 -2.55
C HIS A 577 0.89 19.79 -2.62
N SER A 578 2.09 19.48 -2.10
CA SER A 578 3.25 20.38 -2.19
C SER A 578 3.65 20.68 -3.63
N TYR A 579 3.69 19.67 -4.50
CA TYR A 579 3.97 19.85 -5.92
C TYR A 579 2.97 20.82 -6.59
N ALA A 580 1.67 20.63 -6.33
CA ALA A 580 0.65 21.51 -6.86
C ALA A 580 0.76 22.95 -6.31
N GLN A 581 1.00 23.08 -5.00
CA GLN A 581 1.17 24.36 -4.33
C GLN A 581 2.40 25.12 -4.87
N ARG A 582 3.55 24.45 -5.02
CA ARG A 582 4.79 25.03 -5.58
C ARG A 582 4.57 25.58 -6.99
N HIS A 583 3.90 24.82 -7.86
CA HIS A 583 3.60 25.29 -9.21
C HIS A 583 2.58 26.44 -9.23
N ALA A 584 1.58 26.40 -8.36
CA ALA A 584 0.64 27.51 -8.21
C ALA A 584 1.33 28.78 -7.68
N ASP A 585 2.26 28.65 -6.73
CA ASP A 585 3.04 29.76 -6.18
C ASP A 585 4.02 30.34 -7.21
N ALA A 586 4.56 29.49 -8.07
CA ALA A 586 5.36 29.88 -9.26
C ALA A 586 4.51 30.55 -10.36
N GLY A 587 3.19 30.63 -10.20
CA GLY A 587 2.29 31.29 -11.15
C GLY A 587 1.97 30.48 -12.40
N ILE A 588 2.15 29.15 -12.36
CA ILE A 588 1.74 28.27 -13.47
C ILE A 588 0.22 28.36 -13.66
N ASP A 589 -0.20 28.54 -14.92
CA ASP A 589 -1.61 28.61 -15.29
C ASP A 589 -2.39 27.38 -14.81
N LEU A 590 -3.64 27.58 -14.40
CA LEU A 590 -4.47 26.56 -13.79
C LEU A 590 -4.78 25.39 -14.75
N ASP A 591 -4.93 25.65 -16.05
CA ASP A 591 -5.11 24.60 -17.04
C ASP A 591 -3.84 23.81 -17.29
N VAL A 592 -2.67 24.47 -17.27
CA VAL A 592 -1.36 23.80 -17.32
C VAL A 592 -1.15 22.94 -16.08
N LEU A 593 -1.44 23.47 -14.88
CA LEU A 593 -1.34 22.73 -13.63
C LEU A 593 -2.31 21.53 -13.60
N ARG A 594 -3.53 21.68 -14.14
CA ARG A 594 -4.49 20.57 -14.32
C ARG A 594 -3.91 19.47 -15.19
N GLN A 595 -3.19 19.82 -16.26
CA GLN A 595 -2.52 18.86 -17.14
C GLN A 595 -1.34 18.19 -16.44
N LEU A 596 -0.47 18.96 -15.76
CA LEU A 596 0.64 18.43 -14.96
C LEU A 596 0.11 17.44 -13.91
N MET A 597 -0.93 17.79 -13.16
CA MET A 597 -1.57 16.93 -12.15
C MET A 597 -2.39 15.77 -12.73
N ASP A 598 -2.59 15.74 -14.05
CA ASP A 598 -3.43 14.79 -14.78
C ASP A 598 -4.87 14.69 -14.23
N HIS A 599 -5.49 15.84 -13.97
CA HIS A 599 -6.87 15.97 -13.50
C HIS A 599 -7.88 16.15 -14.65
N LYS A 600 -9.08 15.58 -14.50
CA LYS A 600 -10.18 15.72 -15.48
C LYS A 600 -10.89 17.08 -15.38
N SER A 601 -11.04 17.64 -14.18
CA SER A 601 -11.69 18.93 -13.97
C SER A 601 -10.76 19.91 -13.25
N VAL A 602 -10.92 21.19 -13.58
CA VAL A 602 -10.25 22.31 -12.92
C VAL A 602 -10.63 22.37 -11.43
N GLN A 603 -11.88 22.06 -11.10
CA GLN A 603 -12.37 22.02 -9.72
C GLN A 603 -11.57 21.05 -8.84
N THR A 604 -11.17 19.90 -9.39
CA THR A 604 -10.26 19.00 -8.67
C THR A 604 -8.88 19.62 -8.46
N THR A 605 -8.36 20.43 -9.39
CA THR A 605 -7.05 21.09 -9.22
C THR A 605 -7.09 22.22 -8.19
N MET A 606 -8.19 22.97 -8.12
CA MET A 606 -8.36 24.06 -7.14
C MET A 606 -8.28 23.56 -5.69
N GLY A 607 -8.72 22.33 -5.40
CA GLY A 607 -8.60 21.73 -4.06
C GLY A 607 -7.18 21.36 -3.63
N TYR A 608 -6.15 21.53 -4.48
CA TYR A 608 -4.76 21.12 -4.17
C TYR A 608 -3.86 22.28 -3.74
N TYR A 609 -4.29 23.54 -3.83
CA TYR A 609 -3.48 24.69 -3.43
C TYR A 609 -4.34 25.81 -2.83
N LYS A 610 -3.78 26.53 -1.84
CA LYS A 610 -4.55 27.30 -0.85
C LYS A 610 -4.63 28.82 -1.14
N VAL A 611 -3.75 29.38 -1.99
CA VAL A 611 -3.32 30.78 -1.76
C VAL A 611 -3.64 31.80 -2.86
N SER A 612 -4.03 31.43 -4.08
CA SER A 612 -4.46 32.48 -5.05
C SER A 612 -5.85 33.02 -4.71
N LEU A 613 -6.80 32.16 -4.32
CA LEU A 613 -8.19 32.57 -4.10
C LEU A 613 -8.39 33.37 -2.81
N LYS A 614 -7.72 33.01 -1.70
CA LYS A 614 -7.78 33.78 -0.45
C LYS A 614 -7.13 35.16 -0.59
N ARG A 615 -5.94 35.23 -1.23
CA ARG A 615 -5.27 36.52 -1.49
C ARG A 615 -6.03 37.37 -2.50
N LYS A 616 -6.56 36.77 -3.57
CA LYS A 616 -7.45 37.46 -4.53
C LYS A 616 -8.70 37.98 -3.82
N ARG A 617 -9.38 37.17 -3.01
CA ARG A 617 -10.57 37.60 -2.25
C ARG A 617 -10.26 38.75 -1.28
N ALA A 618 -9.14 38.69 -0.55
CA ALA A 618 -8.71 39.77 0.33
C ALA A 618 -8.44 41.06 -0.47
N ALA A 619 -7.67 40.96 -1.56
CA ALA A 619 -7.35 42.10 -2.41
C ALA A 619 -8.60 42.69 -3.10
N VAL A 620 -9.56 41.86 -3.52
CA VAL A 620 -10.87 42.30 -4.03
C VAL A 620 -11.67 43.01 -2.94
N ASN A 621 -11.65 42.50 -1.70
CA ASN A 621 -12.38 43.11 -0.58
C ASN A 621 -11.84 44.48 -0.19
N THR A 622 -10.53 44.71 -0.29
CA THR A 622 -9.92 46.03 -0.15
C THR A 622 -10.25 46.88 -1.38
N MET A 623 -9.91 46.43 -2.59
CA MET A 623 -9.99 47.25 -3.81
C MET A 623 -11.41 47.70 -4.18
N ARG A 624 -12.43 46.89 -3.89
CA ARG A 624 -13.84 47.24 -4.20
C ARG A 624 -14.31 48.52 -3.51
N LEU A 625 -13.65 48.95 -2.44
CA LEU A 625 -13.96 50.17 -1.69
C LEU A 625 -13.31 51.42 -2.29
N HIS A 626 -12.32 51.25 -3.17
CA HIS A 626 -11.54 52.32 -3.79
C HIS A 626 -11.84 52.50 -5.29
N VAL A 627 -12.95 51.93 -5.76
CA VAL A 627 -13.48 52.17 -7.10
C VAL A 627 -14.00 53.60 -7.18
N ILE A 628 -13.66 54.30 -8.26
CA ILE A 628 -14.13 55.66 -8.57
C ILE A 628 -14.92 55.65 -9.88
N ASP A 629 -15.59 56.75 -10.22
CA ASP A 629 -16.10 56.98 -11.57
C ASP A 629 -15.15 57.83 -12.44
N ARG A 630 -15.57 58.15 -13.66
CA ARG A 630 -14.74 58.94 -14.60
C ARG A 630 -14.43 60.37 -14.11
N HIS A 631 -15.23 60.91 -13.18
CA HIS A 631 -15.03 62.24 -12.61
C HIS A 631 -14.14 62.21 -11.36
N GLY A 632 -13.79 61.03 -10.86
CA GLY A 632 -12.98 60.85 -9.66
C GLY A 632 -13.81 60.67 -8.39
N ASP A 633 -15.14 60.64 -8.51
CA ASP A 633 -16.02 60.51 -7.35
C ASP A 633 -16.06 59.06 -6.85
N PRO A 634 -16.11 58.81 -5.53
CA PRO A 634 -16.16 57.47 -4.97
C PRO A 634 -17.38 56.67 -5.46
N ALA A 635 -17.14 55.46 -5.97
CA ALA A 635 -18.16 54.57 -6.48
C ALA A 635 -17.93 53.11 -6.02
N PRO A 636 -17.93 52.84 -4.69
CA PRO A 636 -17.60 51.54 -4.15
C PRO A 636 -18.58 50.44 -4.58
N MET A 637 -18.11 49.20 -4.61
CA MET A 637 -18.90 48.06 -5.06
C MET A 637 -19.48 47.26 -3.89
N PRO A 638 -20.75 46.81 -3.99
CA PRO A 638 -21.46 46.20 -2.88
C PRO A 638 -20.93 44.81 -2.50
N SER A 639 -20.29 44.09 -3.42
CA SER A 639 -19.76 42.74 -3.18
C SER A 639 -18.54 42.42 -4.05
N SER A 640 -17.78 41.40 -3.64
CA SER A 640 -16.68 40.84 -4.42
C SER A 640 -17.14 40.30 -5.78
N THR A 641 -18.30 39.63 -5.82
CA THR A 641 -18.91 39.14 -7.07
C THR A 641 -19.25 40.28 -8.03
N ALA A 642 -19.76 41.40 -7.52
CA ALA A 642 -20.04 42.58 -8.33
C ALA A 642 -18.76 43.23 -8.86
N TYR A 643 -17.68 43.23 -8.07
CA TYR A 643 -16.36 43.70 -8.51
C TYR A 643 -15.83 42.84 -9.66
N GLU A 644 -15.77 41.52 -9.47
CA GLU A 644 -15.23 40.58 -10.46
C GLU A 644 -16.00 40.63 -11.80
N ALA A 645 -17.33 40.59 -11.76
CA ALA A 645 -18.16 40.64 -12.98
C ALA A 645 -17.94 41.92 -13.81
N ARG A 646 -17.72 43.05 -13.13
CA ARG A 646 -17.52 44.35 -13.79
C ARG A 646 -16.09 44.56 -14.28
N SER A 647 -15.11 43.92 -13.64
CA SER A 647 -13.68 43.99 -14.02
C SER A 647 -13.36 43.28 -15.34
N VAL A 648 -14.13 42.24 -15.70
CA VAL A 648 -13.95 41.49 -16.95
C VAL A 648 -14.49 42.27 -18.16
N ALA A 649 -15.38 43.23 -17.93
CA ALA A 649 -16.14 43.90 -18.98
C ALA A 649 -15.37 45.03 -19.69
N VAL A 650 -14.25 45.53 -19.15
CA VAL A 650 -13.41 46.55 -19.79
C VAL A 650 -11.91 46.34 -19.47
N PRO A 651 -10.98 46.65 -20.41
CA PRO A 651 -9.55 46.40 -20.22
C PRO A 651 -8.87 47.26 -19.16
N PHE A 652 -9.35 48.50 -18.99
CA PHE A 652 -8.66 49.54 -18.22
C PHE A 652 -9.39 49.92 -16.92
N GLY A 653 -10.28 49.09 -16.40
CA GLY A 653 -11.04 49.39 -15.19
C GLY A 653 -12.20 48.44 -14.96
N ASN A 654 -13.32 48.96 -14.44
CA ASN A 654 -14.57 48.21 -14.32
C ASN A 654 -15.67 48.89 -15.15
N CYS A 655 -16.70 48.13 -15.57
CA CYS A 655 -17.86 48.64 -16.30
C CYS A 655 -19.15 48.31 -15.56
N LYS A 656 -20.07 49.27 -15.42
CA LYS A 656 -21.39 49.03 -14.82
C LYS A 656 -22.55 48.90 -15.82
N GLU A 657 -22.28 48.91 -17.12
CA GLU A 657 -23.31 48.83 -18.17
C GLU A 657 -23.86 47.40 -18.28
N PRO A 658 -25.17 47.16 -18.03
CA PRO A 658 -25.71 45.81 -17.91
C PRO A 658 -25.53 44.92 -19.14
N SER A 659 -25.68 45.45 -20.35
CA SER A 659 -25.59 44.67 -21.60
C SER A 659 -24.17 44.16 -21.85
N ASN A 660 -23.18 45.02 -21.67
CA ASN A 660 -21.76 44.74 -21.83
C ASN A 660 -21.25 43.81 -20.72
N ILE A 661 -21.74 43.94 -19.47
CA ILE A 661 -21.45 42.97 -18.41
C ILE A 661 -22.00 41.60 -18.79
N LYS A 662 -23.27 41.51 -19.23
CA LYS A 662 -23.89 40.25 -19.64
C LYS A 662 -23.14 39.60 -20.81
N ALA A 663 -22.60 40.40 -21.72
CA ALA A 663 -21.80 39.96 -22.86
C ALA A 663 -20.30 39.74 -22.53
N GLY A 664 -19.88 39.86 -21.26
CA GLY A 664 -18.49 39.67 -20.85
C GLY A 664 -17.50 40.63 -21.53
N GLY A 665 -17.89 41.89 -21.73
CA GLY A 665 -17.06 42.93 -22.35
C GLY A 665 -17.05 42.95 -23.88
N LYS A 666 -17.92 42.16 -24.52
CA LYS A 666 -17.97 42.02 -25.99
C LYS A 666 -18.99 42.91 -26.71
N ALA A 667 -19.88 43.61 -25.99
CA ALA A 667 -20.98 44.37 -26.57
C ALA A 667 -20.84 45.90 -26.46
N CYS A 668 -19.66 46.41 -26.09
CA CYS A 668 -19.43 47.85 -25.96
C CYS A 668 -19.44 48.57 -27.32
N ALA A 669 -20.36 49.52 -27.50
CA ALA A 669 -20.50 50.31 -28.74
C ALA A 669 -19.37 51.34 -28.96
N ILE A 670 -18.73 51.80 -27.88
CA ILE A 670 -17.64 52.81 -27.90
C ILE A 670 -16.36 52.22 -27.30
N ARG A 671 -15.97 51.06 -27.83
CA ARG A 671 -14.83 50.29 -27.31
C ARG A 671 -13.57 51.15 -27.25
N PHE A 672 -12.78 50.98 -26.20
CA PHE A 672 -11.53 51.73 -25.90
C PHE A 672 -11.70 53.21 -25.50
N GLN A 673 -12.89 53.79 -25.60
CA GLN A 673 -13.16 55.17 -25.17
C GLN A 673 -13.68 55.24 -23.71
N CYS A 674 -13.17 54.39 -22.84
CA CYS A 674 -13.72 54.20 -21.49
C CYS A 674 -13.67 55.47 -20.63
N ALA A 675 -12.62 56.29 -20.75
CA ALA A 675 -12.50 57.55 -20.02
C ALA A 675 -13.67 58.53 -20.31
N GLY A 676 -14.25 58.48 -21.51
CA GLY A 676 -15.42 59.26 -21.90
C GLY A 676 -16.77 58.68 -21.45
N CYS A 677 -16.82 57.46 -20.93
CA CYS A 677 -18.08 56.74 -20.68
C CYS A 677 -18.57 56.88 -19.23
N GLY A 678 -19.85 57.25 -19.02
CA GLY A 678 -20.45 57.36 -17.68
C GLY A 678 -20.56 56.02 -16.91
N PHE A 679 -20.41 54.88 -17.60
CA PHE A 679 -20.43 53.55 -16.98
C PHE A 679 -19.05 53.06 -16.51
N TYR A 680 -17.99 53.80 -16.80
CA TYR A 680 -16.62 53.43 -16.44
C TYR A 680 -16.38 53.62 -14.95
N ARG A 681 -15.71 52.63 -14.34
CA ARG A 681 -15.46 52.54 -12.90
C ARG A 681 -14.02 52.07 -12.63
N PRO A 682 -12.99 52.90 -12.87
CA PRO A 682 -11.61 52.50 -12.61
C PRO A 682 -11.33 52.38 -11.10
N ASP A 683 -10.21 51.73 -10.78
CA ASP A 683 -9.65 51.66 -9.44
C ASP A 683 -8.11 51.66 -9.51
N PRO A 684 -7.42 51.96 -8.39
CA PRO A 684 -5.95 52.05 -8.34
C PRO A 684 -5.18 50.86 -8.92
N SER A 685 -5.75 49.66 -8.93
CA SER A 685 -5.07 48.48 -9.48
C SER A 685 -4.84 48.57 -10.99
N PHE A 686 -5.63 49.37 -11.72
CA PHE A 686 -5.54 49.56 -13.16
C PHE A 686 -4.61 50.72 -13.59
N MET A 687 -4.12 51.55 -12.67
CA MET A 687 -3.29 52.72 -13.00
C MET A 687 -2.14 52.40 -13.97
N PRO A 688 -1.30 51.36 -13.75
CA PRO A 688 -0.23 51.03 -14.70
C PRO A 688 -0.75 50.68 -16.10
N ALA A 689 -1.86 49.94 -16.19
CA ALA A 689 -2.45 49.59 -17.49
C ALA A 689 -3.02 50.81 -18.23
N VAL A 690 -3.56 51.78 -17.49
CA VAL A 690 -4.00 53.07 -18.07
C VAL A 690 -2.80 53.88 -18.54
N GLU A 691 -1.71 53.93 -17.76
CA GLU A 691 -0.46 54.60 -18.14
C GLU A 691 0.19 53.97 -19.38
N ASP A 692 0.16 52.64 -19.49
CA ASP A 692 0.63 51.90 -20.66
C ASP A 692 -0.22 52.25 -21.89
N HIS A 693 -1.54 52.30 -21.73
CA HIS A 693 -2.44 52.71 -22.80
C HIS A 693 -2.22 54.15 -23.25
N ILE A 694 -1.97 55.09 -22.32
CA ILE A 694 -1.58 56.47 -22.65
C ILE A 694 -0.30 56.50 -23.50
N ARG A 695 0.69 55.65 -23.20
CA ARG A 695 1.92 55.54 -24.02
C ARG A 695 1.62 54.99 -25.41
N SER A 696 0.75 53.98 -25.51
CA SER A 696 0.29 53.45 -26.80
C SER A 696 -0.40 54.53 -27.63
N LEU A 697 -1.36 55.27 -27.05
CA LEU A 697 -2.09 56.33 -27.75
C LEU A 697 -1.16 57.46 -28.21
N LYS A 698 -0.12 57.80 -27.43
CA LYS A 698 0.92 58.74 -27.84
C LYS A 698 1.72 58.22 -29.04
N ALA A 699 2.08 56.93 -29.05
CA ALA A 699 2.77 56.32 -30.19
C ALA A 699 1.88 56.28 -31.44
N ASP A 700 0.61 55.90 -31.28
CA ASP A 700 -0.38 55.89 -32.36
C ASP A 700 -0.60 57.29 -32.94
N ARG A 701 -0.57 58.32 -32.09
CA ARG A 701 -0.65 59.73 -32.51
C ARG A 701 0.56 60.14 -33.35
N GLU A 702 1.78 59.82 -32.92
CA GLU A 702 2.98 60.14 -33.71
C GLU A 702 2.98 59.39 -35.05
N ALA A 703 2.53 58.13 -35.07
CA ALA A 703 2.35 57.37 -36.30
C ALA A 703 1.29 58.01 -37.22
N ALA A 704 0.14 58.43 -36.68
CA ALA A 704 -0.91 59.10 -37.45
C ALA A 704 -0.41 60.41 -38.08
N ARG A 705 0.38 61.21 -37.34
CA ARG A 705 1.03 62.42 -37.89
C ARG A 705 2.03 62.10 -39.00
N ALA A 706 2.85 61.05 -38.81
CA ALA A 706 3.82 60.62 -39.82
C ALA A 706 3.16 60.08 -41.09
N MET A 707 1.95 59.54 -40.98
CA MET A 707 1.13 59.05 -42.09
C MET A 707 0.29 60.13 -42.79
N ASP A 708 0.40 61.40 -42.37
CA ASP A 708 -0.43 62.51 -42.85
C ASP A 708 -1.95 62.21 -42.68
N ALA A 709 -2.31 61.60 -41.54
CA ALA A 709 -3.70 61.30 -41.23
C ALA A 709 -4.49 62.60 -41.00
N ALA A 710 -5.76 62.61 -41.42
CA ALA A 710 -6.64 63.78 -41.30
C ALA A 710 -6.73 64.33 -39.86
N ASP A 711 -6.89 65.64 -39.72
CA ASP A 711 -6.91 66.36 -38.43
C ASP A 711 -7.85 65.76 -37.38
N PHE A 712 -9.01 65.25 -37.79
CA PHE A 712 -9.98 64.67 -36.86
C PHE A 712 -9.44 63.39 -36.18
N VAL A 713 -8.54 62.65 -36.84
CA VAL A 713 -7.90 61.44 -36.29
C VAL A 713 -6.91 61.82 -35.21
N VAL A 714 -6.03 62.79 -35.50
CA VAL A 714 -5.01 63.28 -34.56
C VAL A 714 -5.68 63.92 -33.35
N ARG A 715 -6.69 64.77 -33.56
CA ARG A 715 -7.46 65.40 -32.47
C ARG A 715 -8.12 64.35 -31.56
N ASN A 716 -8.73 63.32 -32.12
CA ASN A 716 -9.35 62.25 -31.33
C ASN A 716 -8.33 61.45 -30.49
N LEU A 717 -7.09 61.27 -30.97
CA LEU A 717 -6.03 60.63 -30.19
C LEU A 717 -5.55 61.54 -29.06
N ASP A 718 -5.37 62.85 -29.31
CA ASP A 718 -5.02 63.83 -28.27
C ASP A 718 -6.10 63.89 -27.18
N GLU A 719 -7.38 63.96 -27.55
CA GLU A 719 -8.51 63.97 -26.61
C GLU A 719 -8.56 62.69 -25.75
N GLN A 720 -8.28 61.51 -26.33
CA GLN A 720 -8.21 60.26 -25.57
C GLN A 720 -7.01 60.22 -24.62
N VAL A 721 -5.84 60.71 -25.06
CA VAL A 721 -4.65 60.83 -24.21
C VAL A 721 -4.96 61.69 -22.99
N ASP A 722 -5.59 62.84 -23.19
CA ASP A 722 -5.90 63.77 -22.10
C ASP A 722 -7.00 63.20 -21.18
N ALA A 723 -8.03 62.57 -21.73
CA ALA A 723 -9.08 61.93 -20.92
C ALA A 723 -8.53 60.82 -20.01
N PHE A 724 -7.61 59.97 -20.49
CA PHE A 724 -7.01 58.92 -19.65
C PHE A 724 -5.96 59.46 -18.67
N LYS A 725 -5.21 60.52 -19.02
CA LYS A 725 -4.34 61.21 -18.05
C LYS A 725 -5.16 61.77 -16.89
N ASP A 726 -6.28 62.43 -17.18
CA ASP A 726 -7.21 62.96 -16.19
C ASP A 726 -7.68 61.88 -15.20
N VAL A 727 -7.97 60.67 -15.71
CA VAL A 727 -8.34 59.51 -14.90
C VAL A 727 -7.20 59.08 -13.96
N VAL A 728 -5.96 59.03 -14.45
CA VAL A 728 -4.77 58.69 -13.64
C VAL A 728 -4.49 59.74 -12.58
N ASP A 729 -4.54 61.02 -12.93
CA ASP A 729 -4.25 62.12 -12.02
C ASP A 729 -5.29 62.20 -10.89
N ARG A 730 -6.56 61.92 -11.19
CA ARG A 730 -7.62 61.79 -10.17
C ARG A 730 -7.37 60.60 -9.23
N MET A 731 -6.98 59.43 -9.75
CA MET A 731 -6.62 58.28 -8.92
C MET A 731 -5.40 58.58 -8.02
N ARG A 732 -4.37 59.24 -8.55
CA ARG A 732 -3.19 59.64 -7.78
C ARG A 732 -3.53 60.63 -6.67
N LYS A 733 -4.27 61.69 -7.00
CA LYS A 733 -4.73 62.68 -6.01
C LYS A 733 -5.54 62.03 -4.88
N ARG A 734 -6.35 61.02 -5.19
CA ARG A 734 -7.07 60.22 -4.19
C ARG A 734 -6.11 59.39 -3.33
N MET A 735 -5.16 58.70 -3.94
CA MET A 735 -4.14 57.92 -3.23
C MET A 735 -3.26 58.77 -2.30
N ASP A 736 -2.92 59.99 -2.71
CA ASP A 736 -2.13 60.94 -1.92
C ASP A 736 -2.91 61.56 -0.75
N SER A 737 -4.26 61.45 -0.77
CA SER A 737 -5.12 61.90 0.34
C SER A 737 -5.33 60.86 1.44
N LEU A 738 -4.80 59.64 1.27
CA LEU A 738 -4.93 58.53 2.22
C LEU A 738 -3.78 58.51 3.24
N SER A 739 -4.00 57.86 4.38
CA SER A 739 -2.93 57.60 5.35
C SER A 739 -1.83 56.70 4.74
N PRO A 740 -0.58 56.77 5.23
CA PRO A 740 0.49 55.88 4.79
C PRO A 740 0.13 54.39 4.90
N GLU A 741 -0.59 54.00 5.95
CA GLU A 741 -1.02 52.63 6.20
C GLU A 741 -2.07 52.16 5.18
N GLU A 742 -3.12 52.97 4.95
CA GLU A 742 -4.16 52.66 3.95
C GLU A 742 -3.58 52.63 2.53
N ARG A 743 -2.67 53.56 2.22
CA ARG A 743 -1.96 53.59 0.93
C ARG A 743 -1.17 52.32 0.71
N ALA A 744 -0.41 51.86 1.71
CA ALA A 744 0.36 50.61 1.64
C ALA A 744 -0.55 49.39 1.44
N GLU A 745 -1.69 49.34 2.13
CA GLU A 745 -2.68 48.26 1.96
C GLU A 745 -3.23 48.20 0.52
N ILE A 746 -3.61 49.35 -0.03
CA ILE A 746 -4.15 49.45 -1.40
C ILE A 746 -3.07 49.13 -2.44
N GLU A 747 -1.82 49.54 -2.23
CA GLU A 747 -0.70 49.21 -3.11
C GLU A 747 -0.42 47.71 -3.13
N GLU A 748 -0.46 47.03 -1.98
CA GLU A 748 -0.33 45.57 -1.89
C GLU A 748 -1.52 44.84 -2.52
N ALA A 749 -2.75 45.28 -2.27
CA ALA A 749 -3.95 44.75 -2.92
C ALA A 749 -3.88 44.95 -4.45
N SER A 750 -3.39 46.10 -4.91
CA SER A 750 -3.17 46.40 -6.32
C SER A 750 -2.14 45.47 -6.95
N LYS A 751 -1.01 45.22 -6.28
CA LYS A 751 0.01 44.26 -6.75
C LYS A 751 -0.57 42.85 -6.86
N ALA A 752 -1.35 42.42 -5.87
CA ALA A 752 -1.99 41.09 -5.86
C ALA A 752 -3.00 40.94 -7.01
N LEU A 753 -3.85 41.94 -7.26
CA LEU A 753 -4.80 41.93 -8.37
C LEU A 753 -4.11 42.00 -9.73
N ARG A 754 -3.06 42.82 -9.90
CA ARG A 754 -2.27 42.85 -11.13
C ARG A 754 -1.60 41.51 -11.42
N LYS A 755 -1.01 40.86 -10.42
CA LYS A 755 -0.43 39.51 -10.57
C LYS A 755 -1.50 38.49 -10.95
N SER A 756 -2.70 38.57 -10.35
CA SER A 756 -3.84 37.73 -10.72
C SER A 756 -4.29 37.95 -12.15
N ARG A 757 -4.40 39.22 -12.61
CA ARG A 757 -4.81 39.55 -13.98
C ARG A 757 -3.75 39.19 -15.01
N ALA A 758 -2.47 39.35 -14.70
CA ALA A 758 -1.38 38.91 -15.59
C ALA A 758 -1.39 37.39 -15.78
N ALA A 759 -1.68 36.64 -14.70
CA ALA A 759 -1.89 35.19 -14.79
C ALA A 759 -3.15 34.82 -15.60
N GLU A 760 -4.23 35.62 -15.51
CA GLU A 760 -5.45 35.42 -16.30
C GLU A 760 -5.30 35.88 -17.76
N ALA A 761 -4.49 36.90 -18.07
CA ALA A 761 -4.27 37.46 -19.41
C ALA A 761 -3.44 36.56 -20.34
N GLY A 762 -2.81 35.51 -19.80
CA GLY A 762 -2.38 34.34 -20.58
C GLY A 762 -3.53 33.66 -21.32
N ARG A 763 -4.78 33.94 -20.91
CA ARG A 763 -6.00 33.79 -21.73
C ARG A 763 -6.26 35.11 -22.46
N VAL A 764 -5.67 35.24 -23.65
CA VAL A 764 -6.12 36.06 -24.76
C VAL A 764 -6.91 37.33 -24.36
N LEU A 765 -6.20 38.44 -24.14
CA LEU A 765 -6.79 39.76 -24.37
C LEU A 765 -7.03 39.87 -25.89
N LEU A 766 -8.28 39.60 -26.29
CA LEU A 766 -8.92 39.82 -27.59
C LEU A 766 -7.98 40.07 -28.79
N PRO A 767 -7.82 39.10 -29.70
CA PRO A 767 -7.51 39.41 -31.08
C PRO A 767 -8.75 40.08 -31.68
N LEU A 768 -8.52 40.97 -32.64
CA LEU A 768 -9.54 41.52 -33.52
C LEU A 768 -10.33 40.40 -34.20
N THR A 769 -11.41 39.90 -33.60
CA THR A 769 -12.42 39.13 -34.33
C THR A 769 -13.35 40.12 -35.01
N VAL A 770 -13.17 40.26 -36.32
CA VAL A 770 -14.17 40.84 -37.23
C VAL A 770 -15.45 40.04 -37.07
N ILE A 771 -16.52 40.69 -36.61
CA ILE A 771 -17.86 40.13 -36.65
C ILE A 771 -18.26 40.07 -38.12
N LYS A 772 -18.29 38.87 -38.71
CA LYS A 772 -18.99 38.66 -39.98
C LYS A 772 -20.48 38.78 -39.69
N ARG A 773 -21.11 39.77 -40.31
CA ARG A 773 -22.56 39.94 -40.35
C ARG A 773 -23.09 38.85 -41.28
N GLU A 774 -23.70 37.81 -40.74
CA GLU A 774 -24.45 36.85 -41.55
C GLU A 774 -25.65 37.56 -42.18
N GLU A 775 -25.80 37.34 -43.47
CA GLU A 775 -26.88 37.84 -44.32
C GLU A 775 -28.22 37.31 -43.79
N ALA A 776 -29.10 38.24 -43.42
CA ALA A 776 -30.52 38.02 -43.53
C ALA A 776 -30.87 38.17 -45.01
N ASP A 777 -31.16 37.07 -45.67
CA ASP A 777 -32.16 36.91 -46.75
C ASP A 777 -32.08 35.50 -47.35
N ALA A 778 -32.96 34.61 -46.88
CA ALA A 778 -33.62 33.49 -47.59
C ALA A 778 -34.47 32.66 -46.63
#